data_AF-A0A1V5YPY0-F1
#
_entry.id   AF-A0A1V5YPY0-F1
#
_cell.length_a   1.000
_cell.length_b   1.000
_cell.length_c   1.000
_cell.angle_alpha   90.00
_cell.angle_beta   90.00
_cell.angle_gamma   90.00
#
_symmetry.space_group_name_H-M   'P 1'
#
loop_
_entity.id
_entity.type
_entity.pdbx_description
1 polymer ?
#
loop_
_entity_poly.entity_id
_entity_poly.type
_entity_poly.pdbx_seq_one_letter_code
_entity_poly.pdbx_strand_id
1 'polypeptide(L)'
;MNIFADYSDIISEALIPMIIAIFALSFPLLIQVVIRIDDKYSSTKLIEIFNKEKATIVFICSLFIAISSYIIWLFQFPPLLSWGWIIDNSALIFLKFSTIALIMSTFFVVYVTYIYFNPEKLVKHLIRLYKNAKKEKRKSYYFEATSKIFLYSINKADEPLARTLFGFYDEAFSLFRKGKEGQMVEYPQEYYNGVFEANELLCTRRHKTISYFNDSTLFHLFLDEKQKTVISPKSYEFLWKLIVQSLSYGREDFFIVYWQKAHRFCSVFMRKINPDNDFSTFPPTVTNQKEINERDKIREDFLEFHYVLGALLMYKQQYSVIKEIMNFTHSDPPSYVLVPERMDEVILQFMRIGKNDFIKPFYYRQRYWFPDIHGVNSDDIIKMWIKHYLAVLFIRQYTLHEYYVYSNTLTMPNPPKELSELNRWKDELDYLKYLVNEYLSRKDILEELGFGFMFDEKWFSENNKVEPSKLIDNFKKEIEKNFNNIKSQQPISREMEMVFKEKTQDILKPIFEKYQSVFHNDNIGEEYQRYPIEVGQHYILEKAAFGENQDVSYLNSDTITAEAVEQQFNYYALNIFILIFPQKFILIEKDLFPAIDNLNINPNDFVIISVGLYLDYFKSLHIDGLDKKRKKWFYNEMEIVEIDYMNDLVSQSLFILKKEDLPNMIFKEIKDKKYLKKFNLERIDKTFNIYAGLNDLNKEENKELKEEIEKNATEKDLSQKLLACIDINVEIQCKKNTRCVQLKAFSQFDDRVKTNNLDEVRSLWSENEE
;
A
#
# COMPACT_ATOMS: atom_id res chain seq x y z
N MET A 1 99.04 -4.85 5.06
CA MET A 1 98.84 -5.48 3.74
C MET A 1 97.59 -4.85 3.13
N ASN A 2 97.72 -4.27 1.93
CA ASN A 2 96.74 -3.37 1.33
C ASN A 2 95.41 -4.10 1.07
N ILE A 3 94.36 -3.79 1.84
CA ILE A 3 92.99 -4.29 1.64
C ILE A 3 92.34 -3.69 0.37
N PHE A 4 93.06 -2.85 -0.37
CA PHE A 4 92.54 -2.03 -1.46
C PHE A 4 93.03 -2.42 -2.87
N ALA A 5 93.79 -3.50 -3.03
CA ALA A 5 94.26 -3.96 -4.35
C ALA A 5 93.20 -4.78 -5.14
N ASP A 6 92.23 -5.43 -4.47
CA ASP A 6 91.27 -6.37 -5.09
C ASP A 6 89.84 -5.80 -5.27
N TYR A 7 89.65 -4.48 -5.23
CA TYR A 7 88.29 -3.91 -5.30
C TYR A 7 87.62 -4.11 -6.67
N SER A 8 88.40 -4.13 -7.76
CA SER A 8 87.90 -4.40 -9.12
C SER A 8 87.36 -5.83 -9.23
N ASP A 9 88.05 -6.80 -8.64
CA ASP A 9 87.71 -8.21 -8.73
C ASP A 9 86.47 -8.56 -7.91
N ILE A 10 86.29 -7.97 -6.71
CA ILE A 10 85.05 -8.17 -5.93
C ILE A 10 83.81 -7.63 -6.67
N ILE A 11 83.96 -6.59 -7.48
CA ILE A 11 82.85 -6.00 -8.23
C ILE A 11 82.51 -6.83 -9.47
N SER A 12 83.52 -7.18 -10.27
CA SER A 12 83.36 -7.94 -11.51
C SER A 12 83.02 -9.41 -11.25
N GLU A 13 83.55 -10.02 -10.19
CA GLU A 13 83.39 -11.45 -9.90
C GLU A 13 82.23 -11.75 -8.93
N ALA A 14 81.81 -10.80 -8.08
CA ALA A 14 80.77 -11.06 -7.08
C ALA A 14 79.53 -10.15 -7.17
N LEU A 15 79.69 -8.82 -7.14
CA LEU A 15 78.52 -7.91 -7.02
C LEU A 15 77.67 -7.87 -8.30
N ILE A 16 78.30 -7.66 -9.46
CA ILE A 16 77.58 -7.57 -10.74
C ILE A 16 76.95 -8.92 -11.13
N PRO A 17 77.66 -10.06 -11.08
CA PRO A 17 77.06 -11.36 -11.34
C PRO A 17 75.88 -11.67 -10.40
N MET A 18 75.95 -11.26 -9.13
CA MET A 18 74.85 -11.44 -8.18
C MET A 18 73.61 -10.62 -8.54
N ILE A 19 73.75 -9.35 -8.93
CA ILE A 19 72.61 -8.52 -9.38
C ILE A 19 71.97 -9.16 -10.62
N ILE A 20 72.77 -9.58 -11.59
CA ILE A 20 72.28 -10.22 -12.83
C ILE A 20 71.58 -11.55 -12.51
N ALA A 21 72.18 -12.39 -11.66
CA ALA A 21 71.60 -13.67 -11.26
C ALA A 21 70.26 -13.49 -10.54
N ILE A 22 70.20 -12.56 -9.58
CA ILE A 22 68.94 -12.25 -8.87
C ILE A 22 67.92 -11.70 -9.85
N PHE A 23 68.27 -10.77 -10.75
CA PHE A 23 67.33 -10.25 -11.76
C PHE A 23 66.78 -11.37 -12.66
N ALA A 24 67.66 -12.21 -13.22
CA ALA A 24 67.29 -13.29 -14.12
C ALA A 24 66.38 -14.34 -13.44
N LEU A 25 66.60 -14.64 -12.16
CA LEU A 25 65.80 -15.62 -11.41
C LEU A 25 64.50 -15.03 -10.86
N SER A 26 64.51 -13.76 -10.45
CA SER A 26 63.41 -13.19 -9.66
C SER A 26 62.18 -12.84 -10.48
N PHE A 27 62.34 -12.39 -11.73
CA PHE A 27 61.20 -12.08 -12.60
C PHE A 27 60.37 -13.33 -12.94
N PRO A 28 60.98 -14.44 -13.42
CA PRO A 28 60.26 -15.69 -13.62
C PRO A 28 59.64 -16.23 -12.33
N LEU A 29 60.35 -16.12 -11.20
CA LEU A 29 59.84 -16.55 -9.89
C LEU A 29 58.59 -15.77 -9.50
N LEU A 30 58.59 -14.44 -9.59
CA LEU A 30 57.42 -13.61 -9.26
C LEU A 30 56.22 -13.94 -10.15
N ILE A 31 56.42 -14.12 -11.45
CA ILE A 31 55.35 -14.54 -12.37
C ILE A 31 54.82 -15.93 -11.99
N GLN A 32 55.71 -16.88 -11.69
CA GLN A 32 55.31 -18.22 -11.26
C GLN A 32 54.54 -18.20 -9.93
N VAL A 33 54.90 -17.32 -9.00
CA VAL A 33 54.16 -17.12 -7.74
C VAL A 33 52.76 -16.59 -8.01
N VAL A 34 52.63 -15.59 -8.89
CA VAL A 34 51.34 -15.03 -9.30
C VAL A 34 50.46 -16.11 -9.93
N ILE A 35 50.98 -16.87 -10.90
CA ILE A 35 50.26 -17.97 -11.55
C ILE A 35 49.85 -19.02 -10.52
N ARG A 36 50.75 -19.42 -9.61
CA ARG A 36 50.43 -20.45 -8.61
C ARG A 36 49.39 -19.98 -7.58
N ILE A 37 49.38 -18.70 -7.21
CA ILE A 37 48.34 -18.13 -6.36
C ILE A 37 46.98 -18.20 -7.08
N ASP A 38 46.96 -17.85 -8.37
CA ASP A 38 45.74 -17.92 -9.17
C ASP A 38 45.25 -19.36 -9.37
N ASP A 39 46.13 -20.28 -9.76
CA ASP A 39 45.80 -21.70 -9.92
C ASP A 39 45.26 -22.32 -8.63
N LYS A 40 45.83 -21.93 -7.48
CA LYS A 40 45.48 -22.54 -6.19
C LYS A 40 44.17 -22.00 -5.62
N TYR A 41 44.00 -20.68 -5.64
CA TYR A 41 42.89 -20.01 -4.96
C TYR A 41 41.87 -19.38 -5.89
N SER A 42 42.14 -19.36 -7.21
CA SER A 42 41.32 -18.74 -8.26
C SER A 42 40.92 -17.31 -7.89
N SER A 43 41.91 -16.50 -7.51
CA SER A 43 41.69 -15.20 -6.87
C SER A 43 42.72 -14.16 -7.30
N THR A 44 42.31 -13.31 -8.24
CA THR A 44 43.03 -12.09 -8.63
C THR A 44 43.24 -11.14 -7.45
N LYS A 45 42.35 -11.17 -6.45
CA LYS A 45 42.45 -10.35 -5.24
C LYS A 45 43.68 -10.69 -4.39
N LEU A 46 43.99 -11.98 -4.24
CA LEU A 46 45.17 -12.42 -3.49
C LEU A 46 46.46 -12.02 -4.21
N ILE A 47 46.46 -12.07 -5.55
CA ILE A 47 47.56 -11.58 -6.39
C ILE A 47 47.79 -10.08 -6.15
N GLU A 48 46.73 -9.28 -6.17
CA GLU A 48 46.85 -7.85 -5.92
C GLU A 48 47.37 -7.53 -4.50
N ILE A 49 46.98 -8.30 -3.48
CA ILE A 49 47.54 -8.12 -2.13
C ILE A 49 49.02 -8.45 -2.14
N PHE A 50 49.41 -9.59 -2.72
CA PHE A 50 50.81 -10.01 -2.82
C PHE A 50 51.68 -8.92 -3.48
N ASN A 51 51.19 -8.31 -4.57
CA ASN A 51 51.89 -7.23 -5.27
C ASN A 51 52.01 -5.94 -4.44
N LYS A 52 51.07 -5.69 -3.51
CA LYS A 52 51.04 -4.52 -2.64
C LYS A 52 51.73 -4.76 -1.29
N GLU A 53 52.25 -5.96 -1.04
CA GLU A 53 53.01 -6.26 0.19
C GLU A 53 54.27 -5.41 0.26
N LYS A 54 54.61 -4.94 1.46
CA LYS A 54 55.81 -4.12 1.67
C LYS A 54 57.08 -4.84 1.22
N ALA A 55 57.18 -6.14 1.46
CA ALA A 55 58.33 -6.94 1.05
C ALA A 55 58.48 -6.96 -0.48
N THR A 56 57.37 -7.18 -1.20
CA THR A 56 57.32 -7.20 -2.66
C THR A 56 57.69 -5.84 -3.25
N ILE A 57 57.13 -4.74 -2.71
CA ILE A 57 57.46 -3.39 -3.14
C ILE A 57 58.93 -3.06 -2.87
N VAL A 58 59.43 -3.35 -1.66
CA VAL A 58 60.84 -3.10 -1.30
C VAL A 58 61.79 -3.89 -2.18
N PHE A 59 61.45 -5.12 -2.54
CA PHE A 59 62.23 -5.94 -3.45
C PHE A 59 62.21 -5.40 -4.89
N ILE A 60 61.05 -5.01 -5.42
CA ILE A 60 60.98 -4.41 -6.76
C ILE A 60 61.78 -3.09 -6.79
N CYS A 61 61.63 -2.25 -5.76
CA CYS A 61 62.40 -1.01 -5.65
C CYS A 61 63.91 -1.26 -5.49
N SER A 62 64.32 -2.22 -4.64
CA SER A 62 65.75 -2.55 -4.46
C SER A 62 66.35 -3.11 -5.74
N LEU A 63 65.58 -3.89 -6.53
CA LEU A 63 65.99 -4.40 -7.83
C LEU A 63 66.20 -3.25 -8.82
N PHE A 64 65.24 -2.33 -8.96
CA PHE A 64 65.38 -1.15 -9.82
C PHE A 64 66.56 -0.26 -9.39
N ILE A 65 66.74 -0.05 -8.08
CA ILE A 65 67.85 0.73 -7.54
C ILE A 65 69.16 0.02 -7.87
N ALA A 66 69.30 -1.30 -7.64
CA ALA A 66 70.52 -2.04 -7.91
C ALA A 66 70.89 -2.06 -9.39
N ILE A 67 69.91 -2.21 -10.29
CA ILE A 67 70.11 -2.11 -11.74
C ILE A 67 70.54 -0.69 -12.12
N SER A 68 69.91 0.34 -11.55
CA SER A 68 70.29 1.74 -11.82
C SER A 68 71.70 2.05 -11.29
N SER A 69 72.05 1.56 -10.09
CA SER A 69 73.40 1.65 -9.52
C SER A 69 74.43 1.00 -10.44
N TYR A 70 74.11 -0.18 -10.98
CA TYR A 70 74.97 -0.88 -11.93
C TYR A 70 75.18 -0.07 -13.21
N ILE A 71 74.12 0.50 -13.78
CA ILE A 71 74.19 1.35 -14.97
C ILE A 71 75.04 2.61 -14.70
N ILE A 72 74.83 3.28 -13.57
CA ILE A 72 75.60 4.46 -13.16
C ILE A 72 77.09 4.11 -13.02
N TRP A 73 77.40 2.95 -12.45
CA TRP A 73 78.77 2.45 -12.34
C TRP A 73 79.39 2.12 -13.71
N LEU A 74 78.62 1.49 -14.62
CA LEU A 74 79.08 1.12 -15.97
C LEU A 74 79.51 2.33 -16.81
N PHE A 75 78.79 3.44 -16.70
CA PHE A 75 79.07 4.66 -17.46
C PHE A 75 80.18 5.54 -16.86
N GLN A 76 80.70 5.20 -15.67
CA GLN A 76 81.76 5.94 -14.96
C GLN A 76 81.60 7.47 -15.01
N PHE A 77 80.43 7.98 -14.62
CA PHE A 77 80.19 9.43 -14.55
C PHE A 77 81.20 10.12 -13.61
N PRO A 78 81.76 11.28 -13.99
CA PRO A 78 82.69 12.02 -13.13
C PRO A 78 81.99 12.50 -11.84
N PRO A 79 82.71 12.56 -10.70
CA PRO A 79 82.13 12.94 -9.42
C PRO A 79 81.59 14.38 -9.43
N LEU A 80 80.35 14.57 -8.95
CA LEU A 80 79.65 15.86 -8.96
C LEU A 80 80.20 16.89 -7.95
N LEU A 81 80.91 16.45 -6.91
CA LEU A 81 81.61 17.29 -5.92
C LEU A 81 82.89 16.59 -5.47
N SER A 82 84.01 17.31 -5.31
CA SER A 82 85.32 16.73 -4.96
C SER A 82 85.69 16.99 -3.47
N TRP A 83 84.90 16.47 -2.53
CA TRP A 83 85.15 16.60 -1.09
C TRP A 83 85.39 15.22 -0.43
N GLY A 84 86.59 14.64 -0.62
CA GLY A 84 87.13 13.52 0.15
C GLY A 84 86.81 12.09 -0.34
N TRP A 85 87.52 11.11 0.25
CA TRP A 85 87.54 9.68 -0.13
C TRP A 85 86.17 9.00 -0.27
N ILE A 86 85.19 9.44 0.52
CA ILE A 86 83.83 8.89 0.52
C ILE A 86 83.07 9.29 -0.74
N ILE A 87 83.32 10.49 -1.27
CA ILE A 87 82.64 10.98 -2.48
C ILE A 87 83.29 10.39 -3.74
N ASP A 88 84.61 10.23 -3.73
CA ASP A 88 85.35 9.62 -4.84
C ASP A 88 85.00 8.14 -5.06
N ASN A 89 84.62 7.41 -4.00
CA ASN A 89 84.16 6.00 -4.08
C ASN A 89 82.64 5.84 -3.96
N SER A 90 81.88 6.92 -4.07
CA SER A 90 80.45 6.95 -3.77
C SER A 90 79.62 5.97 -4.62
N ALA A 91 79.87 5.89 -5.93
CA ALA A 91 79.19 4.94 -6.84
C ALA A 91 79.43 3.48 -6.45
N LEU A 92 80.62 3.15 -5.96
CA LEU A 92 81.00 1.80 -5.54
C LEU A 92 80.33 1.43 -4.21
N ILE A 93 80.37 2.33 -3.22
CA ILE A 93 79.70 2.16 -1.93
C ILE A 93 78.19 2.01 -2.15
N PHE A 94 77.61 2.79 -3.05
CA PHE A 94 76.20 2.71 -3.43
C PHE A 94 75.86 1.38 -4.12
N LEU A 95 76.71 0.88 -5.02
CA LEU A 95 76.55 -0.43 -5.66
C LEU A 95 76.60 -1.57 -4.63
N LYS A 96 77.56 -1.54 -3.70
CA LYS A 96 77.66 -2.55 -2.64
C LYS A 96 76.46 -2.53 -1.70
N PHE A 97 76.03 -1.34 -1.27
CA PHE A 97 74.86 -1.20 -0.40
C PHE A 97 73.56 -1.64 -1.09
N SER A 98 73.36 -1.23 -2.35
CA SER A 98 72.19 -1.66 -3.13
C SER A 98 72.18 -3.16 -3.40
N THR A 99 73.35 -3.79 -3.61
CA THR A 99 73.45 -5.26 -3.74
C THR A 99 73.09 -5.98 -2.43
N ILE A 100 73.58 -5.52 -1.28
CA ILE A 100 73.23 -6.11 0.03
C ILE A 100 71.73 -5.92 0.32
N ALA A 101 71.19 -4.73 0.03
CA ALA A 101 69.76 -4.46 0.18
C ALA A 101 68.92 -5.37 -0.72
N LEU A 102 69.37 -5.63 -1.96
CA LEU A 102 68.73 -6.55 -2.89
C LEU A 102 68.71 -7.99 -2.34
N ILE A 103 69.85 -8.50 -1.86
CA ILE A 103 69.93 -9.84 -1.24
C ILE A 103 68.98 -9.95 -0.04
N MET A 104 69.01 -8.97 0.88
CA MET A 104 68.12 -8.95 2.04
C MET A 104 66.64 -8.92 1.64
N SER A 105 66.28 -8.08 0.65
CA SER A 105 64.91 -8.00 0.13
C SER A 105 64.44 -9.29 -0.55
N THR A 106 65.36 -10.05 -1.16
CA THR A 106 65.07 -11.34 -1.79
C THR A 106 64.60 -12.35 -0.73
N PHE A 107 65.29 -12.45 0.41
CA PHE A 107 64.87 -13.31 1.51
C PHE A 107 63.49 -12.93 2.07
N PHE A 108 63.18 -11.64 2.16
CA PHE A 108 61.85 -11.18 2.59
C PHE A 108 60.74 -11.58 1.61
N VAL A 109 60.94 -11.46 0.30
CA VAL A 109 59.95 -11.87 -0.71
C VAL A 109 59.77 -13.38 -0.76
N VAL A 110 60.84 -14.16 -0.62
CA VAL A 110 60.75 -15.62 -0.51
C VAL A 110 59.93 -16.03 0.71
N TYR A 111 60.13 -15.37 1.85
CA TYR A 111 59.33 -15.62 3.05
C TYR A 111 57.85 -15.27 2.86
N VAL A 112 57.53 -14.14 2.23
CA VAL A 112 56.14 -13.77 1.91
C VAL A 112 55.54 -14.77 0.93
N THR A 113 56.27 -15.19 -0.10
CA THR A 113 55.84 -16.22 -1.05
C THR A 113 55.45 -17.52 -0.34
N TYR A 114 56.29 -17.96 0.60
CA TYR A 114 56.01 -19.14 1.42
C TYR A 114 54.73 -19.00 2.26
N ILE A 115 54.45 -17.81 2.81
CA ILE A 115 53.18 -17.53 3.50
C ILE A 115 52.00 -17.73 2.54
N TYR A 116 52.06 -17.16 1.33
CA TYR A 116 50.96 -17.25 0.37
C TYR A 116 50.72 -18.68 -0.14
N PHE A 117 51.77 -19.51 -0.17
CA PHE A 117 51.63 -20.92 -0.57
C PHE A 117 51.00 -21.80 0.52
N ASN A 118 51.11 -21.44 1.81
CA ASN A 118 50.53 -22.19 2.92
C ASN A 118 49.20 -21.53 3.38
N PRO A 119 48.03 -22.19 3.17
CA PRO A 119 46.73 -21.59 3.48
C PRO A 119 46.58 -21.14 4.93
N GLU A 120 47.02 -21.95 5.91
CA GLU A 120 46.91 -21.59 7.33
C GLU A 120 47.74 -20.36 7.69
N LYS A 121 48.96 -20.26 7.15
CA LYS A 121 49.84 -19.11 7.37
C LYS A 121 49.27 -17.88 6.69
N LEU A 122 48.74 -18.02 5.48
CA LEU A 122 48.11 -16.95 4.74
C LEU A 122 46.88 -16.40 5.49
N VAL A 123 46.00 -17.26 6.01
CA VAL A 123 44.84 -16.83 6.82
C VAL A 123 45.29 -16.04 8.05
N LYS A 124 46.24 -16.57 8.83
CA LYS A 124 46.78 -15.86 10.00
C LYS A 124 47.38 -14.50 9.64
N HIS A 125 48.03 -14.41 8.48
CA HIS A 125 48.58 -13.17 7.96
C HIS A 125 47.49 -12.17 7.54
N LEU A 126 46.50 -12.61 6.77
CA LEU A 126 45.38 -11.76 6.33
C LEU A 126 44.53 -11.25 7.51
N ILE A 127 44.23 -12.10 8.49
CA ILE A 127 43.51 -11.70 9.71
C ILE A 127 44.30 -10.62 10.46
N ARG A 128 45.63 -10.74 10.55
CA ARG A 128 46.49 -9.72 11.17
C ARG A 128 46.46 -8.41 10.40
N LEU A 129 46.54 -8.47 9.06
CA LEU A 129 46.43 -7.28 8.20
C LEU A 129 45.07 -6.60 8.36
N TYR A 130 43.98 -7.37 8.43
CA TYR A 130 42.64 -6.88 8.69
C TYR A 130 42.55 -6.15 10.05
N LYS A 131 43.02 -6.77 11.13
CA LYS A 131 42.99 -6.17 12.49
C LYS A 131 43.80 -4.87 12.57
N ASN A 132 44.93 -4.81 11.85
CA ASN A 132 45.81 -3.64 11.84
C ASN A 132 45.39 -2.54 10.85
N ALA A 133 44.44 -2.80 9.96
CA ALA A 133 44.02 -1.84 8.96
C ALA A 133 43.20 -0.70 9.61
N LYS A 134 43.70 0.54 9.53
CA LYS A 134 42.99 1.72 10.05
C LYS A 134 41.91 2.25 9.10
N LYS A 135 42.13 2.15 7.78
CA LYS A 135 41.21 2.64 6.76
C LYS A 135 40.17 1.56 6.43
N GLU A 136 38.90 1.94 6.40
CA GLU A 136 37.78 1.05 6.10
C GLU A 136 37.93 0.34 4.74
N LYS A 137 38.29 1.08 3.69
CA LYS A 137 38.57 0.50 2.36
C LYS A 137 39.63 -0.61 2.40
N ARG A 138 40.65 -0.51 3.28
CA ARG A 138 41.66 -1.56 3.45
C ARG A 138 41.12 -2.74 4.25
N LYS A 139 40.28 -2.50 5.26
CA LYS A 139 39.60 -3.58 6.00
C LYS A 139 38.72 -4.41 5.08
N SER A 140 37.84 -3.75 4.32
CA SER A 140 36.98 -4.39 3.31
C SER A 140 37.81 -5.22 2.32
N TYR A 141 38.88 -4.64 1.79
CA TYR A 141 39.80 -5.31 0.88
C TYR A 141 40.44 -6.61 1.45
N TYR A 142 40.85 -6.60 2.73
CA TYR A 142 41.38 -7.81 3.40
C TYR A 142 40.29 -8.81 3.78
N PHE A 143 39.08 -8.34 4.09
CA PHE A 143 37.93 -9.20 4.35
C PHE A 143 37.54 -9.98 3.10
N GLU A 144 37.43 -9.33 1.94
CA GLU A 144 37.17 -9.99 0.65
C GLU A 144 38.22 -11.05 0.33
N ALA A 145 39.51 -10.74 0.53
CA ALA A 145 40.58 -11.70 0.29
C ALA A 145 40.53 -12.90 1.25
N THR A 146 40.21 -12.65 2.52
CA THR A 146 39.98 -13.71 3.51
C THR A 146 38.78 -14.58 3.10
N SER A 147 37.73 -13.96 2.54
CA SER A 147 36.56 -14.64 1.99
C SER A 147 36.95 -15.58 0.85
N LYS A 148 37.86 -15.18 -0.05
CA LYS A 148 38.33 -16.08 -1.13
C LYS A 148 39.06 -17.33 -0.61
N ILE A 149 39.79 -17.22 0.51
CA ILE A 149 40.37 -18.41 1.15
C ILE A 149 39.27 -19.25 1.82
N PHE A 150 38.23 -18.62 2.35
CA PHE A 150 37.09 -19.34 2.93
C PHE A 150 36.38 -20.19 1.87
N LEU A 151 36.10 -19.61 0.69
CA LEU A 151 35.54 -20.35 -0.45
C LEU A 151 36.46 -21.50 -0.90
N TYR A 152 37.77 -21.25 -0.98
CA TYR A 152 38.75 -22.30 -1.25
C TYR A 152 38.66 -23.45 -0.24
N SER A 153 38.57 -23.13 1.06
CA SER A 153 38.50 -24.14 2.13
C SER A 153 37.22 -24.98 2.05
N ILE A 154 36.09 -24.36 1.66
CA ILE A 154 34.83 -25.06 1.42
C ILE A 154 34.94 -25.99 0.22
N ASN A 155 35.48 -25.50 -0.91
CA ASN A 155 35.66 -26.24 -2.16
C ASN A 155 36.60 -27.43 -2.02
N LYS A 156 37.73 -27.26 -1.31
CA LYS A 156 38.68 -28.35 -1.03
C LYS A 156 38.27 -29.20 0.17
N ALA A 157 37.17 -28.84 0.83
CA ALA A 157 36.63 -29.52 1.98
C ALA A 157 37.62 -29.65 3.16
N ASP A 158 38.44 -28.62 3.35
CA ASP A 158 39.41 -28.44 4.44
C ASP A 158 38.70 -27.87 5.68
N GLU A 159 38.17 -28.77 6.51
CA GLU A 159 37.35 -28.41 7.67
C GLU A 159 38.11 -27.60 8.74
N PRO A 160 39.36 -27.93 9.14
CA PRO A 160 40.09 -27.12 10.11
C PRO A 160 40.32 -25.68 9.64
N LEU A 161 40.69 -25.49 8.37
CA LEU A 161 40.88 -24.17 7.78
C LEU A 161 39.55 -23.40 7.71
N ALA A 162 38.49 -24.06 7.25
CA ALA A 162 37.17 -23.47 7.14
C ALA A 162 36.61 -23.05 8.51
N ARG A 163 36.81 -23.84 9.57
CA ARG A 163 36.43 -23.47 10.96
C ARG A 163 37.17 -22.23 11.45
N THR A 164 38.48 -22.14 11.16
CA THR A 164 39.29 -20.96 11.54
C THR A 164 38.77 -19.70 10.86
N LEU A 165 38.44 -19.80 9.58
CA LEU A 165 37.91 -18.71 8.78
C LEU A 165 36.50 -18.32 9.21
N PHE A 166 35.65 -19.30 9.51
CA PHE A 166 34.33 -19.06 10.05
C PHE A 166 34.41 -18.33 11.43
N GLY A 167 35.35 -18.71 12.29
CA GLY A 167 35.63 -17.97 13.53
C GLY A 167 36.04 -16.51 13.31
N PHE A 168 36.72 -16.22 12.19
CA PHE A 168 37.00 -14.84 11.77
C PHE A 168 35.71 -14.09 11.39
N TYR A 169 34.76 -14.73 10.68
CA TYR A 169 33.47 -14.12 10.38
C TYR A 169 32.69 -13.81 11.66
N ASP A 170 32.57 -14.77 12.59
CA ASP A 170 31.91 -14.57 13.89
C ASP A 170 32.52 -13.36 14.65
N GLU A 171 33.85 -13.28 14.71
CA GLU A 171 34.56 -12.15 15.35
C GLU A 171 34.27 -10.83 14.61
N ALA A 172 34.31 -10.82 13.28
CA ALA A 172 34.07 -9.63 12.47
C ALA A 172 32.64 -9.09 12.64
N PHE A 173 31.63 -9.97 12.57
CA PHE A 173 30.23 -9.61 12.82
C PHE A 173 30.03 -9.09 14.24
N SER A 174 30.60 -9.77 15.25
CA SER A 174 30.49 -9.35 16.65
C SER A 174 31.15 -8.00 16.93
N LEU A 175 32.30 -7.72 16.31
CA LEU A 175 32.97 -6.42 16.41
C LEU A 175 32.17 -5.31 15.73
N PHE A 176 31.52 -5.60 14.60
CA PHE A 176 30.74 -4.62 13.86
C PHE A 176 29.46 -4.17 14.60
N ARG A 177 28.87 -5.07 15.40
CA ARG A 177 27.68 -4.81 16.20
C ARG A 177 27.96 -4.07 17.52
N LYS A 178 29.21 -4.10 17.99
CA LYS A 178 29.57 -3.59 19.33
C LYS A 178 29.14 -2.13 19.49
N GLY A 179 28.32 -1.86 20.52
CA GLY A 179 27.82 -0.52 20.83
C GLY A 179 26.56 -0.09 20.05
N LYS A 180 25.90 -1.02 19.33
CA LYS A 180 24.69 -0.76 18.54
C LYS A 180 23.43 -1.45 19.08
N GLU A 181 23.35 -1.68 20.39
CA GLU A 181 22.16 -2.29 21.03
C GLU A 181 20.90 -1.51 20.68
N GLY A 182 19.83 -2.21 20.27
CA GLY A 182 18.57 -1.60 19.83
C GLY A 182 18.60 -0.89 18.47
N GLN A 183 19.75 -0.80 17.80
CA GLN A 183 19.86 -0.16 16.49
C GLN A 183 19.73 -1.17 15.35
N MET A 184 19.20 -0.72 14.21
CA MET A 184 19.21 -1.50 12.97
C MET A 184 20.63 -1.59 12.42
N VAL A 185 21.12 -2.82 12.20
CA VAL A 185 22.48 -3.05 11.73
C VAL A 185 22.46 -3.49 10.27
N GLU A 186 22.99 -2.62 9.40
CA GLU A 186 23.32 -2.95 8.02
C GLU A 186 24.82 -3.24 7.90
N TYR A 187 25.18 -4.39 7.34
CA TYR A 187 26.57 -4.81 7.17
C TYR A 187 27.18 -4.22 5.89
N PRO A 188 28.51 -4.05 5.85
CA PRO A 188 29.20 -3.74 4.59
C PRO A 188 28.99 -4.83 3.52
N GLN A 189 29.02 -4.45 2.25
CA GLN A 189 28.65 -5.35 1.15
C GLN A 189 29.49 -6.63 1.08
N GLU A 190 30.76 -6.54 1.45
CA GLU A 190 31.68 -7.69 1.47
C GLU A 190 31.24 -8.81 2.43
N TYR A 191 30.50 -8.47 3.50
CA TYR A 191 29.96 -9.46 4.45
C TYR A 191 28.87 -10.30 3.77
N TYR A 192 27.97 -9.63 3.05
CA TYR A 192 26.90 -10.28 2.30
C TYR A 192 27.49 -11.12 1.14
N ASN A 193 28.39 -10.56 0.33
CA ASN A 193 28.96 -11.28 -0.82
C ASN A 193 29.69 -12.56 -0.41
N GLY A 194 30.54 -12.48 0.63
CA GLY A 194 31.29 -13.63 1.11
C GLY A 194 30.40 -14.76 1.62
N VAL A 195 29.30 -14.43 2.31
CA VAL A 195 28.33 -15.44 2.78
C VAL A 195 27.50 -16.00 1.63
N PHE A 196 27.08 -15.19 0.66
CA PHE A 196 26.29 -15.63 -0.48
C PHE A 196 27.04 -16.66 -1.32
N GLU A 197 28.29 -16.34 -1.71
CA GLU A 197 29.14 -17.27 -2.47
C GLU A 197 29.41 -18.55 -1.66
N ALA A 198 29.65 -18.43 -0.35
CA ALA A 198 29.89 -19.59 0.50
C ALA A 198 28.65 -20.49 0.64
N ASN A 199 27.45 -19.92 0.77
CA ASN A 199 26.22 -20.70 0.84
C ASN A 199 25.99 -21.51 -0.44
N GLU A 200 26.22 -20.92 -1.61
CA GLU A 200 26.10 -21.61 -2.89
C GLU A 200 27.03 -22.83 -2.98
N LEU A 201 28.29 -22.67 -2.57
CA LEU A 201 29.25 -23.77 -2.54
C LEU A 201 28.86 -24.86 -1.56
N LEU A 202 28.28 -24.49 -0.41
CA LEU A 202 27.80 -25.46 0.58
C LEU A 202 26.56 -26.22 0.10
N CYS A 203 25.67 -25.56 -0.64
CA CYS A 203 24.49 -26.18 -1.21
C CYS A 203 24.84 -27.20 -2.30
N THR A 204 25.82 -26.89 -3.16
CA THR A 204 26.28 -27.73 -4.27
C THR A 204 27.22 -28.87 -3.85
N ARG A 205 27.83 -28.75 -2.67
CA ARG A 205 28.75 -29.76 -2.14
C ARG A 205 28.00 -31.02 -1.69
N ARG A 206 28.60 -32.19 -1.95
CA ARG A 206 28.09 -33.48 -1.44
C ARG A 206 28.05 -33.48 0.09
N HIS A 207 26.90 -33.89 0.63
CA HIS A 207 26.72 -34.05 2.07
C HIS A 207 27.77 -35.01 2.64
N LYS A 208 28.41 -34.61 3.74
CA LYS A 208 29.34 -35.46 4.49
C LYS A 208 28.63 -35.97 5.74
N THR A 209 28.94 -37.17 6.20
CA THR A 209 28.36 -37.70 7.46
C THR A 209 28.69 -36.81 8.66
N ILE A 210 29.91 -36.24 8.70
CA ILE A 210 30.35 -35.31 9.75
C ILE A 210 31.06 -34.14 9.07
N SER A 211 30.46 -32.96 9.12
CA SER A 211 31.07 -31.69 8.70
C SER A 211 30.50 -30.56 9.55
N TYR A 212 31.31 -29.53 9.77
CA TYR A 212 30.86 -28.33 10.45
C TYR A 212 29.89 -27.50 9.60
N PHE A 213 29.90 -27.70 8.27
CA PHE A 213 29.08 -26.95 7.31
C PHE A 213 28.00 -27.82 6.66
N ASN A 214 27.51 -28.82 7.40
CA ASN A 214 26.37 -29.62 6.98
C ASN A 214 25.03 -28.93 7.21
N ASP A 215 25.02 -27.69 7.70
CA ASP A 215 23.80 -26.96 8.00
C ASP A 215 23.89 -25.49 7.57
N SER A 216 22.84 -24.71 7.88
CA SER A 216 22.75 -23.27 7.64
C SER A 216 23.65 -22.44 8.58
N THR A 217 24.90 -22.88 8.79
CA THR A 217 25.86 -22.28 9.71
C THR A 217 26.14 -20.82 9.37
N LEU A 218 25.95 -20.40 8.13
CA LEU A 218 26.22 -19.01 7.77
C LEU A 218 25.04 -18.08 8.10
N PHE A 219 23.83 -18.61 8.28
CA PHE A 219 22.63 -17.79 8.43
C PHE A 219 22.57 -17.17 9.82
N HIS A 220 23.11 -17.88 10.83
CA HIS A 220 23.17 -17.37 12.19
C HIS A 220 24.05 -16.13 12.31
N LEU A 221 24.96 -15.88 11.36
CA LEU A 221 25.73 -14.64 11.32
C LEU A 221 24.84 -13.42 11.20
N PHE A 222 23.57 -13.54 10.81
CA PHE A 222 22.61 -12.43 10.73
C PHE A 222 21.58 -12.42 11.87
N LEU A 223 21.57 -13.45 12.72
CA LEU A 223 20.70 -13.55 13.90
C LEU A 223 21.50 -13.17 15.15
N ASP A 224 21.28 -11.98 15.70
CA ASP A 224 22.10 -11.48 16.80
C ASP A 224 21.70 -12.01 18.19
N GLU A 225 22.26 -13.16 18.55
CA GLU A 225 22.03 -13.82 19.84
C GLU A 225 22.86 -13.25 21.01
N LYS A 226 23.49 -12.07 20.88
CA LYS A 226 24.37 -11.54 21.94
C LYS A 226 24.16 -10.07 22.24
N GLN A 227 24.09 -9.23 21.21
CA GLN A 227 24.19 -7.78 21.38
C GLN A 227 22.86 -7.04 21.15
N LYS A 228 21.75 -7.80 20.99
CA LYS A 228 20.37 -7.32 20.83
C LYS A 228 20.23 -6.22 19.77
N THR A 229 20.97 -6.37 18.68
CA THR A 229 20.82 -5.51 17.49
C THR A 229 19.56 -5.89 16.72
N VAL A 230 19.02 -4.94 15.96
CA VAL A 230 17.82 -5.14 15.14
C VAL A 230 18.23 -5.50 13.71
N ILE A 231 17.57 -6.50 13.12
CA ILE A 231 17.82 -6.92 11.74
C ILE A 231 17.35 -5.81 10.79
N SER A 232 18.23 -5.33 9.92
CA SER A 232 17.87 -4.33 8.92
C SER A 232 17.05 -4.93 7.76
N PRO A 233 16.25 -4.13 7.04
CA PRO A 233 15.51 -4.60 5.86
C PRO A 233 16.42 -5.27 4.80
N LYS A 234 17.62 -4.73 4.57
CA LYS A 234 18.61 -5.33 3.66
C LYS A 234 19.10 -6.70 4.14
N SER A 235 19.25 -6.88 5.46
CA SER A 235 19.64 -8.17 6.04
C SER A 235 18.51 -9.20 5.96
N TYR A 236 17.24 -8.78 6.08
CA TYR A 236 16.09 -9.66 5.79
C TYR A 236 16.04 -10.08 4.32
N GLU A 237 16.18 -9.15 3.38
CA GLU A 237 16.23 -9.46 1.95
C GLU A 237 17.39 -10.42 1.63
N PHE A 238 18.54 -10.23 2.30
CA PHE A 238 19.68 -11.13 2.15
C PHE A 238 19.41 -12.53 2.71
N LEU A 239 18.84 -12.63 3.92
CA LEU A 239 18.43 -13.92 4.50
C LEU A 239 17.43 -14.65 3.59
N TRP A 240 16.47 -13.90 3.02
CA TRP A 240 15.53 -14.44 2.03
C TRP A 240 16.25 -15.05 0.83
N LYS A 241 17.22 -14.34 0.24
CA LYS A 241 18.05 -14.84 -0.87
C LYS A 241 18.78 -16.13 -0.53
N LEU A 242 19.38 -16.22 0.67
CA LEU A 242 20.08 -17.43 1.11
C LEU A 242 19.13 -18.63 1.25
N ILE A 243 17.97 -18.42 1.84
CA ILE A 243 16.97 -19.48 2.02
C ILE A 243 16.43 -19.96 0.68
N VAL A 244 16.06 -19.03 -0.21
CA VAL A 244 15.60 -19.36 -1.56
C VAL A 244 16.68 -20.11 -2.34
N GLN A 245 17.94 -19.71 -2.22
CA GLN A 245 19.07 -20.43 -2.83
C GLN A 245 19.15 -21.87 -2.30
N SER A 246 19.11 -22.08 -0.99
CA SER A 246 19.17 -23.43 -0.39
C SER A 246 18.00 -24.31 -0.82
N LEU A 247 16.77 -23.78 -0.82
CA LEU A 247 15.58 -24.50 -1.28
C LEU A 247 15.60 -24.79 -2.78
N SER A 248 16.29 -23.99 -3.59
CA SER A 248 16.44 -24.23 -5.03
C SER A 248 17.43 -25.35 -5.34
N TYR A 249 18.39 -25.59 -4.46
CA TYR A 249 19.33 -26.72 -4.54
C TYR A 249 18.83 -27.99 -3.82
N GLY A 250 17.57 -28.03 -3.35
CA GLY A 250 17.02 -29.19 -2.63
C GLY A 250 17.71 -29.45 -1.28
N ARG A 251 18.04 -28.37 -0.55
CA ARG A 251 18.65 -28.42 0.78
C ARG A 251 17.63 -28.03 1.85
N GLU A 252 16.60 -28.85 2.01
CA GLU A 252 15.57 -28.65 3.05
C GLU A 252 16.19 -28.73 4.45
N ASP A 253 17.25 -29.52 4.62
CA ASP A 253 18.04 -29.63 5.84
C ASP A 253 18.59 -28.26 6.31
N PHE A 254 19.05 -27.43 5.38
CA PHE A 254 19.53 -26.08 5.69
C PHE A 254 18.39 -25.19 6.19
N PHE A 255 17.22 -25.30 5.54
CA PHE A 255 16.05 -24.53 5.94
C PHE A 255 15.56 -24.92 7.34
N ILE A 256 15.48 -26.23 7.63
CA ILE A 256 15.09 -26.74 8.94
C ILE A 256 16.04 -26.18 10.01
N VAL A 257 17.35 -26.32 9.85
CA VAL A 257 18.31 -25.82 10.86
C VAL A 257 18.22 -24.31 11.03
N TYR A 258 17.97 -23.55 9.95
CA TYR A 258 17.67 -22.12 10.07
C TYR A 258 16.44 -21.87 10.94
N TRP A 259 15.35 -22.59 10.69
CA TRP A 259 14.11 -22.46 11.46
C TRP A 259 14.32 -22.72 12.94
N GLN A 260 15.10 -23.76 13.29
CA GLN A 260 15.45 -24.06 14.68
C GLN A 260 16.20 -22.90 15.35
N LYS A 261 17.17 -22.30 14.65
CA LYS A 261 17.92 -21.14 15.14
C LYS A 261 17.04 -19.90 15.24
N ALA A 262 16.16 -19.67 14.28
CA ALA A 262 15.20 -18.57 14.31
C ALA A 262 14.20 -18.70 15.46
N HIS A 263 13.74 -19.92 15.77
CA HIS A 263 12.88 -20.21 16.92
C HIS A 263 13.59 -19.88 18.23
N ARG A 264 14.84 -20.34 18.39
CA ARG A 264 15.68 -19.99 19.55
C ARG A 264 15.88 -18.48 19.66
N PHE A 265 16.15 -17.83 18.54
CA PHE A 265 16.37 -16.39 18.50
C PHE A 265 15.11 -15.62 18.95
N CYS A 266 13.95 -15.98 18.43
CA CYS A 266 12.68 -15.34 18.77
C CYS A 266 12.29 -15.55 20.25
N SER A 267 12.45 -16.78 20.76
CA SER A 267 12.07 -17.15 22.13
C SER A 267 12.98 -16.54 23.19
N VAL A 268 14.26 -16.35 22.90
CA VAL A 268 15.25 -15.84 23.88
C VAL A 268 15.48 -14.34 23.74
N PHE A 269 15.71 -13.84 22.52
CA PHE A 269 16.21 -12.47 22.29
C PHE A 269 15.12 -11.48 21.88
N MET A 270 14.00 -11.98 21.33
CA MET A 270 12.87 -11.15 20.90
C MET A 270 11.67 -11.22 21.85
N ARG A 271 11.86 -11.53 23.13
CA ARG A 271 10.75 -11.58 24.12
C ARG A 271 9.92 -10.28 24.13
N LYS A 272 8.63 -10.42 24.42
CA LYS A 272 7.73 -9.28 24.67
C LYS A 272 8.21 -8.48 25.88
N ILE A 273 7.96 -7.17 25.86
CA ILE A 273 8.26 -6.27 26.97
C ILE A 273 6.98 -6.08 27.78
N ASN A 274 7.08 -6.18 29.10
CA ASN A 274 5.94 -6.00 29.99
C ASN A 274 5.65 -4.49 30.18
N PRO A 275 4.38 -4.08 30.27
CA PRO A 275 4.00 -2.71 30.65
C PRO A 275 4.55 -2.33 32.02
N ASP A 276 5.24 -1.20 32.08
CA ASP A 276 5.64 -0.55 33.33
C ASP A 276 4.59 0.51 33.67
N ASN A 277 3.79 0.23 34.69
CA ASN A 277 2.63 1.04 35.06
C ASN A 277 3.01 2.06 36.15
N ASP A 278 2.84 3.33 35.86
CA ASP A 278 2.92 4.39 36.86
C ASP A 278 1.57 4.53 37.58
N PHE A 279 1.52 3.96 38.79
CA PHE A 279 0.35 4.01 39.68
C PHE A 279 0.16 5.36 40.38
N SER A 280 1.00 6.37 40.11
CA SER A 280 0.80 7.75 40.61
C SER A 280 -0.34 8.50 39.90
N THR A 281 -0.80 7.97 38.76
CA THR A 281 -1.92 8.49 37.94
C THR A 281 -3.12 7.56 38.02
N PHE A 282 -4.36 8.10 37.97
CA PHE A 282 -5.59 7.29 37.91
C PHE A 282 -6.40 7.67 36.66
N PRO A 283 -6.50 6.79 35.65
CA PRO A 283 -5.96 5.42 35.60
C PRO A 283 -4.42 5.36 35.48
N PRO A 284 -3.77 4.25 35.88
CA PRO A 284 -2.32 4.08 35.73
C PRO A 284 -1.88 4.27 34.29
N THR A 285 -0.80 5.02 34.09
CA THR A 285 -0.23 5.28 32.76
C THR A 285 0.96 4.37 32.49
N VAL A 286 1.09 3.87 31.27
CA VAL A 286 2.22 2.99 30.87
C VAL A 286 3.40 3.86 30.45
N THR A 287 4.49 3.83 31.22
CA THR A 287 5.67 4.69 31.00
C THR A 287 6.51 4.26 29.80
N ASN A 288 6.55 2.96 29.50
CA ASN A 288 7.37 2.34 28.47
C ASN A 288 6.62 1.97 27.18
N GLN A 289 5.45 2.58 26.91
CA GLN A 289 4.60 2.23 25.76
C GLN A 289 5.35 2.29 24.41
N LYS A 290 6.25 3.27 24.24
CA LYS A 290 7.05 3.39 23.01
C LYS A 290 7.95 2.18 22.78
N GLU A 291 8.61 1.69 23.83
CA GLU A 291 9.52 0.54 23.76
C GLU A 291 8.75 -0.75 23.44
N ILE A 292 7.56 -0.91 24.03
CA ILE A 292 6.64 -2.02 23.75
C ILE A 292 6.24 -2.01 22.27
N ASN A 293 5.78 -0.86 21.76
CA ASN A 293 5.36 -0.73 20.37
C ASN A 293 6.51 -1.02 19.38
N GLU A 294 7.72 -0.54 19.66
CA GLU A 294 8.90 -0.81 18.83
C GLU A 294 9.26 -2.30 18.86
N ARG A 295 9.21 -2.95 20.03
CA ARG A 295 9.45 -4.39 20.18
C ARG A 295 8.41 -5.23 19.44
N ASP A 296 7.13 -4.89 19.59
CA ASP A 296 6.05 -5.64 18.96
C ASP A 296 6.14 -5.51 17.44
N LYS A 297 6.47 -4.33 16.91
CA LYS A 297 6.71 -4.15 15.48
C LYS A 297 7.87 -5.03 14.96
N ILE A 298 8.99 -5.09 15.70
CA ILE A 298 10.12 -5.96 15.34
C ILE A 298 9.69 -7.43 15.31
N ARG A 299 8.86 -7.86 16.27
CA ARG A 299 8.32 -9.22 16.31
C ARG A 299 7.35 -9.48 15.16
N GLU A 300 6.49 -8.53 14.84
CA GLU A 300 5.56 -8.63 13.71
C GLU A 300 6.29 -8.75 12.38
N ASP A 301 7.31 -7.92 12.13
CA ASP A 301 8.16 -8.02 10.93
C ASP A 301 8.86 -9.38 10.84
N PHE A 302 9.35 -9.90 11.97
CA PHE A 302 9.98 -11.22 12.02
C PHE A 302 8.97 -12.34 11.76
N LEU A 303 7.77 -12.28 12.33
CA LEU A 303 6.72 -13.28 12.09
C LEU A 303 6.20 -13.23 10.65
N GLU A 304 6.03 -12.04 10.08
CA GLU A 304 5.68 -11.88 8.66
C GLU A 304 6.68 -12.63 7.79
N PHE A 305 7.99 -12.41 7.99
CA PHE A 305 9.05 -13.12 7.27
C PHE A 305 8.86 -14.64 7.34
N HIS A 306 8.52 -15.20 8.50
CA HIS A 306 8.34 -16.65 8.67
C HIS A 306 7.02 -17.17 8.08
N TYR A 307 5.95 -16.38 8.08
CA TYR A 307 4.71 -16.74 7.39
C TYR A 307 4.89 -16.76 5.88
N VAL A 308 5.65 -15.81 5.32
CA VAL A 308 5.97 -15.82 3.89
C VAL A 308 6.93 -16.96 3.54
N LEU A 309 7.82 -17.37 4.45
CA LEU A 309 8.62 -18.59 4.27
C LEU A 309 7.74 -19.85 4.23
N GLY A 310 6.76 -19.97 5.12
CA GLY A 310 5.79 -21.06 5.06
C GLY A 310 5.01 -21.06 3.75
N ALA A 311 4.63 -19.89 3.26
CA ALA A 311 4.01 -19.72 1.94
C ALA A 311 4.91 -20.18 0.79
N LEU A 312 6.22 -19.88 0.84
CA LEU A 312 7.20 -20.33 -0.15
C LEU A 312 7.32 -21.86 -0.18
N LEU A 313 7.26 -22.52 0.98
CA LEU A 313 7.24 -23.99 1.06
C LEU A 313 5.95 -24.57 0.50
N MET A 314 4.79 -23.94 0.78
CA MET A 314 3.51 -24.33 0.19
C MET A 314 3.56 -24.25 -1.34
N TYR A 315 4.11 -23.15 -1.88
CA TYR A 315 4.31 -22.96 -3.32
C TYR A 315 5.21 -24.04 -3.93
N LYS A 316 6.29 -24.42 -3.24
CA LYS A 316 7.20 -25.51 -3.64
C LYS A 316 6.69 -26.92 -3.29
N GLN A 317 5.48 -27.05 -2.71
CA GLN A 317 4.85 -28.30 -2.30
C GLN A 317 5.69 -29.15 -1.33
N GLN A 318 6.42 -28.50 -0.43
CA GLN A 318 7.30 -29.14 0.55
C GLN A 318 6.56 -29.48 1.85
N TYR A 319 5.48 -30.28 1.76
CA TYR A 319 4.56 -30.50 2.89
C TYR A 319 5.20 -31.21 4.10
N SER A 320 6.09 -32.16 3.87
CA SER A 320 6.89 -32.81 4.92
C SER A 320 7.74 -31.81 5.73
N VAL A 321 8.39 -30.85 5.07
CA VAL A 321 9.13 -29.77 5.74
C VAL A 321 8.19 -28.88 6.54
N ILE A 322 7.02 -28.56 5.98
CA ILE A 322 5.99 -27.75 6.64
C ILE A 322 5.51 -28.42 7.93
N LYS A 323 5.23 -29.72 7.89
CA LYS A 323 4.89 -30.53 9.09
C LYS A 323 5.98 -30.42 10.16
N GLU A 324 7.24 -30.50 9.79
CA GLU A 324 8.35 -30.43 10.74
C GLU A 324 8.41 -29.06 11.41
N ILE A 325 8.41 -27.96 10.64
CA ILE A 325 8.54 -26.61 11.20
C ILE A 325 7.34 -26.19 12.04
N MET A 326 6.13 -26.63 11.68
CA MET A 326 4.91 -26.36 12.42
C MET A 326 4.88 -27.08 13.77
N ASN A 327 5.53 -28.23 13.88
CA ASN A 327 5.56 -29.02 15.12
C ASN A 327 6.86 -28.83 15.92
N PHE A 328 7.77 -28.00 15.43
CA PHE A 328 9.07 -27.78 16.06
C PHE A 328 8.96 -26.98 17.37
N THR A 329 9.53 -27.52 18.46
CA THR A 329 9.66 -26.85 19.75
C THR A 329 10.87 -27.37 20.54
N HIS A 330 11.33 -26.57 21.50
CA HIS A 330 12.43 -26.91 22.42
C HIS A 330 12.02 -26.84 23.91
N SER A 331 10.73 -26.64 24.20
CA SER A 331 10.23 -26.52 25.56
C SER A 331 9.18 -27.59 25.89
N ASP A 332 9.05 -27.88 27.18
CA ASP A 332 7.95 -28.65 27.75
C ASP A 332 7.33 -27.80 28.89
N PRO A 333 6.07 -27.32 28.77
CA PRO A 333 5.16 -27.53 27.65
C PRO A 333 5.66 -26.92 26.32
N PRO A 334 5.27 -27.49 25.17
CA PRO A 334 5.57 -26.97 23.83
C PRO A 334 5.25 -25.48 23.68
N SER A 335 6.18 -24.74 23.10
CA SER A 335 5.99 -23.35 22.67
C SER A 335 6.42 -23.15 21.22
N TYR A 336 5.57 -22.53 20.42
CA TYR A 336 5.70 -22.38 18.98
C TYR A 336 5.84 -20.91 18.55
N VAL A 337 6.90 -20.23 18.97
CA VAL A 337 7.06 -18.78 18.80
C VAL A 337 7.11 -18.23 17.35
N LEU A 338 7.11 -19.09 16.33
CA LEU A 338 7.15 -18.73 14.89
C LEU A 338 5.84 -19.05 14.14
N VAL A 339 4.90 -19.74 14.77
CA VAL A 339 3.60 -20.07 14.20
C VAL A 339 2.49 -19.79 15.23
N PRO A 340 1.25 -19.49 14.79
CA PRO A 340 0.17 -19.22 15.73
C PRO A 340 -0.10 -20.40 16.66
N GLU A 341 -0.28 -20.11 17.95
CA GLU A 341 -0.64 -21.10 18.98
C GLU A 341 -2.14 -21.11 19.28
N ARG A 342 -2.88 -20.15 18.71
CA ARG A 342 -4.32 -20.02 18.87
C ARG A 342 -5.00 -19.64 17.57
N MET A 343 -6.28 -20.01 17.44
CA MET A 343 -7.10 -19.73 16.27
C MET A 343 -7.31 -18.24 16.02
N ASP A 344 -7.48 -17.43 17.07
CA ASP A 344 -7.59 -15.98 16.97
C ASP A 344 -6.38 -15.35 16.26
N GLU A 345 -5.17 -15.82 16.58
CA GLU A 345 -3.95 -15.37 15.91
C GLU A 345 -3.95 -15.74 14.42
N VAL A 346 -4.36 -16.96 14.06
CA VAL A 346 -4.45 -17.38 12.65
C VAL A 346 -5.42 -16.47 11.88
N ILE A 347 -6.63 -16.28 12.41
CA ILE A 347 -7.67 -15.46 11.77
C ILE A 347 -7.19 -14.01 11.64
N LEU A 348 -6.64 -13.42 12.70
CA LEU A 348 -6.16 -12.04 12.65
C LEU A 348 -5.03 -11.87 11.62
N GLN A 349 -4.13 -12.84 11.47
CA GLN A 349 -3.10 -12.79 10.43
C GLN A 349 -3.71 -12.97 9.03
N PHE A 350 -4.69 -13.86 8.86
CA PHE A 350 -5.40 -14.03 7.60
C PHE A 350 -6.07 -12.73 7.14
N MET A 351 -6.76 -12.04 8.06
CA MET A 351 -7.47 -10.78 7.82
C MET A 351 -6.55 -9.57 7.57
N ARG A 352 -5.26 -9.67 7.94
CA ARG A 352 -4.25 -8.63 7.68
C ARG A 352 -3.72 -8.67 6.25
N ILE A 353 -3.72 -9.85 5.61
CA ILE A 353 -3.21 -10.01 4.24
C ILE A 353 -4.11 -9.24 3.26
N GLY A 354 -3.53 -8.31 2.51
CA GLY A 354 -4.25 -7.51 1.52
C GLY A 354 -4.95 -6.26 2.07
N LYS A 355 -4.97 -6.05 3.41
CA LYS A 355 -5.68 -4.90 4.04
C LYS A 355 -5.21 -3.53 3.50
N ASN A 356 -3.95 -3.42 3.10
CA ASN A 356 -3.32 -2.16 2.67
C ASN A 356 -3.00 -2.12 1.17
N ASP A 357 -3.64 -2.95 0.34
CA ASP A 357 -3.31 -3.09 -1.08
C ASP A 357 -3.46 -1.77 -1.86
N PHE A 358 -4.44 -0.94 -1.51
CA PHE A 358 -4.62 0.39 -2.11
C PHE A 358 -3.42 1.33 -1.88
N ILE A 359 -2.70 1.16 -0.78
CA ILE A 359 -1.56 2.02 -0.41
C ILE A 359 -0.24 1.41 -0.90
N LYS A 360 -0.11 0.08 -0.83
CA LYS A 360 1.14 -0.63 -1.12
C LYS A 360 0.89 -1.89 -1.99
N PRO A 361 0.55 -1.73 -3.27
CA PRO A 361 0.15 -2.84 -4.14
C PRO A 361 1.27 -3.85 -4.48
N PHE A 362 2.54 -3.52 -4.18
CA PHE A 362 3.71 -4.36 -4.51
C PHE A 362 4.53 -4.76 -3.27
N TYR A 363 3.92 -4.70 -2.08
CA TYR A 363 4.62 -4.85 -0.81
C TYR A 363 5.35 -6.19 -0.66
N TYR A 364 4.67 -7.30 -0.93
CA TYR A 364 5.24 -8.64 -0.76
C TYR A 364 6.25 -8.94 -1.86
N ARG A 365 5.96 -8.59 -3.12
CA ARG A 365 6.87 -8.83 -4.25
C ARG A 365 8.24 -8.18 -4.05
N GLN A 366 8.28 -6.97 -3.48
CA GLN A 366 9.53 -6.24 -3.25
C GLN A 366 10.39 -6.86 -2.14
N ARG A 367 9.77 -7.48 -1.13
CA ARG A 367 10.48 -8.02 0.05
C ARG A 367 10.75 -9.53 -0.05
N TYR A 368 9.83 -10.28 -0.66
CA TYR A 368 9.77 -11.75 -0.60
C TYR A 368 9.45 -12.35 -1.98
N TRP A 369 10.31 -12.11 -2.96
CA TRP A 369 10.11 -12.66 -4.30
C TRP A 369 10.11 -14.20 -4.27
N PHE A 370 9.18 -14.81 -4.99
CA PHE A 370 9.15 -16.26 -5.19
C PHE A 370 9.86 -16.60 -6.51
N PRO A 371 10.64 -17.71 -6.57
CA PRO A 371 11.22 -18.19 -7.82
C PRO A 371 10.16 -18.45 -8.87
N ASP A 372 10.51 -18.20 -10.14
CA ASP A 372 9.70 -18.50 -11.33
C ASP A 372 8.37 -17.73 -11.42
N ILE A 373 8.12 -16.78 -10.51
CA ILE A 373 6.96 -15.88 -10.57
C ILE A 373 7.39 -14.54 -11.14
N HIS A 374 6.75 -14.16 -12.25
CA HIS A 374 7.00 -12.92 -12.96
C HIS A 374 5.69 -12.21 -13.32
N GLY A 375 5.74 -10.89 -13.47
CA GLY A 375 4.61 -10.08 -13.94
C GLY A 375 3.92 -9.25 -12.86
N VAL A 376 2.89 -8.52 -13.26
CA VAL A 376 2.17 -7.55 -12.40
C VAL A 376 1.46 -8.25 -11.23
N ASN A 377 0.94 -9.46 -11.44
CA ASN A 377 0.17 -10.22 -10.44
C ASN A 377 1.05 -10.99 -9.44
N SER A 378 2.37 -10.79 -9.43
CA SER A 378 3.27 -11.54 -8.55
C SER A 378 2.94 -11.34 -7.06
N ASP A 379 2.49 -10.14 -6.69
CA ASP A 379 2.12 -9.83 -5.30
C ASP A 379 0.88 -10.61 -4.86
N ASP A 380 -0.14 -10.67 -5.72
CA ASP A 380 -1.37 -11.43 -5.47
C ASP A 380 -1.10 -12.94 -5.35
N ILE A 381 -0.19 -13.48 -6.16
CA ILE A 381 0.23 -14.89 -6.05
C ILE A 381 0.91 -15.15 -4.70
N ILE A 382 1.79 -14.26 -4.24
CA ILE A 382 2.44 -14.41 -2.93
C ILE A 382 1.39 -14.34 -1.81
N LYS A 383 0.49 -13.36 -1.84
CA LYS A 383 -0.62 -13.22 -0.87
C LYS A 383 -1.50 -14.48 -0.84
N MET A 384 -1.83 -15.03 -2.00
CA MET A 384 -2.58 -16.28 -2.13
C MET A 384 -1.88 -17.42 -1.41
N TRP A 385 -0.57 -17.61 -1.63
CA TRP A 385 0.20 -18.67 -0.95
C TRP A 385 0.36 -18.44 0.56
N ILE A 386 0.44 -17.19 1.01
CA ILE A 386 0.39 -16.87 2.45
C ILE A 386 -0.94 -17.31 3.04
N LYS A 387 -2.06 -17.03 2.35
CA LYS A 387 -3.40 -17.47 2.78
C LYS A 387 -3.55 -19.00 2.75
N HIS A 388 -2.94 -19.71 1.79
CA HIS A 388 -2.87 -21.18 1.80
C HIS A 388 -2.11 -21.71 3.02
N TYR A 389 -0.95 -21.12 3.35
CA TYR A 389 -0.19 -21.52 4.55
C TYR A 389 -0.96 -21.25 5.84
N LEU A 390 -1.65 -20.10 5.94
CA LEU A 390 -2.50 -19.77 7.07
C LEU A 390 -3.72 -20.71 7.19
N ALA A 391 -4.29 -21.19 6.08
CA ALA A 391 -5.34 -22.22 6.12
C ALA A 391 -4.81 -23.56 6.66
N VAL A 392 -3.58 -23.94 6.32
CA VAL A 392 -2.90 -25.11 6.93
C VAL A 392 -2.67 -24.89 8.43
N LEU A 393 -2.25 -23.68 8.83
CA LEU A 393 -2.10 -23.32 10.25
C LEU A 393 -3.42 -23.24 11.01
N PHE A 394 -4.54 -22.96 10.33
CA PHE A 394 -5.90 -23.07 10.88
C PHE A 394 -6.21 -24.52 11.23
N ILE A 395 -5.98 -25.44 10.29
CA ILE A 395 -6.18 -26.89 10.51
C ILE A 395 -5.27 -27.40 11.62
N ARG A 396 -4.02 -26.93 11.68
CA ARG A 396 -3.06 -27.26 12.75
C ARG A 396 -3.59 -26.96 14.15
N GLN A 397 -4.43 -25.95 14.36
CA GLN A 397 -4.91 -25.62 15.71
C GLN A 397 -5.66 -26.80 16.38
N TYR A 398 -6.23 -27.69 15.58
CA TYR A 398 -6.91 -28.89 16.08
C TYR A 398 -5.95 -29.95 16.66
N THR A 399 -4.66 -29.91 16.31
CA THR A 399 -3.63 -30.84 16.82
C THR A 399 -2.98 -30.38 18.10
N LEU A 400 -3.17 -29.11 18.48
CA LEU A 400 -2.53 -28.53 19.66
C LEU A 400 -3.20 -29.03 20.94
N HIS A 401 -2.37 -29.31 21.94
CA HIS A 401 -2.83 -29.76 23.26
C HIS A 401 -3.10 -28.57 24.19
N GLU A 402 -4.18 -28.68 24.96
CA GLU A 402 -4.62 -27.65 25.89
C GLU A 402 -4.07 -27.93 27.28
N TYR A 403 -2.87 -27.42 27.56
CA TYR A 403 -2.16 -27.66 28.83
C TYR A 403 -2.78 -26.95 30.03
N TYR A 404 -3.58 -25.89 29.82
CA TYR A 404 -4.15 -25.07 30.88
C TYR A 404 -5.69 -25.09 30.84
N VAL A 405 -6.33 -25.01 32.00
CA VAL A 405 -7.81 -25.05 32.12
C VAL A 405 -8.52 -23.96 31.30
N TYR A 406 -7.84 -22.84 31.05
CA TYR A 406 -8.37 -21.70 30.26
C TYR A 406 -7.77 -21.60 28.85
N SER A 407 -6.92 -22.54 28.42
CA SER A 407 -6.40 -22.54 27.05
C SER A 407 -7.38 -23.24 26.12
N ASN A 408 -8.13 -22.47 25.33
CA ASN A 408 -8.92 -23.00 24.21
C ASN A 408 -8.26 -22.59 22.89
N THR A 409 -7.66 -23.58 22.22
CA THR A 409 -6.91 -23.41 20.97
C THR A 409 -7.80 -22.95 19.81
N LEU A 410 -9.09 -23.28 19.84
CA LEU A 410 -10.06 -22.98 18.79
C LEU A 410 -10.86 -21.68 19.04
N THR A 411 -10.42 -20.85 20.01
CA THR A 411 -11.09 -19.58 20.32
C THR A 411 -10.99 -18.60 19.15
N MET A 412 -12.14 -18.14 18.66
CA MET A 412 -12.22 -17.13 17.60
C MET A 412 -11.90 -15.72 18.13
N PRO A 413 -11.38 -14.81 17.29
CA PRO A 413 -11.12 -13.44 17.71
C PRO A 413 -12.42 -12.67 17.90
N ASN A 414 -12.39 -11.59 18.69
CA ASN A 414 -13.53 -10.68 18.76
C ASN A 414 -13.76 -10.01 17.38
N PRO A 415 -15.00 -9.93 16.88
CA PRO A 415 -15.30 -9.22 15.65
C PRO A 415 -14.88 -7.73 15.73
N PRO A 416 -14.46 -7.13 14.60
CA PRO A 416 -14.14 -5.71 14.53
C PRO A 416 -15.40 -4.86 14.76
N LYS A 417 -15.19 -3.58 15.07
CA LYS A 417 -16.29 -2.62 15.32
C LYS A 417 -16.72 -1.84 14.08
N GLU A 418 -15.82 -1.67 13.12
CA GLU A 418 -16.09 -0.95 11.87
C GLU A 418 -16.91 -1.82 10.91
N LEU A 419 -17.99 -1.28 10.36
CA LEU A 419 -18.87 -2.01 9.45
C LEU A 419 -18.16 -2.43 8.16
N SER A 420 -17.33 -1.54 7.61
CA SER A 420 -16.52 -1.82 6.42
C SER A 420 -15.54 -2.99 6.66
N GLU A 421 -14.94 -3.06 7.85
CA GLU A 421 -14.06 -4.16 8.22
C GLU A 421 -14.82 -5.46 8.48
N LEU A 422 -16.00 -5.40 9.11
CA LEU A 422 -16.89 -6.56 9.26
C LEU A 422 -17.30 -7.14 7.90
N ASN A 423 -17.62 -6.28 6.92
CA ASN A 423 -17.96 -6.71 5.57
C ASN A 423 -16.77 -7.38 4.88
N ARG A 424 -15.57 -6.81 5.00
CA ARG A 424 -14.33 -7.45 4.49
C ARG A 424 -14.09 -8.80 5.15
N TRP A 425 -14.25 -8.90 6.47
CA TRP A 425 -14.06 -10.17 7.19
C TRP A 425 -15.05 -11.24 6.71
N LYS A 426 -16.29 -10.87 6.37
CA LYS A 426 -17.27 -11.79 5.82
C LYS A 426 -16.79 -12.45 4.52
N ASP A 427 -16.28 -11.64 3.59
CA ASP A 427 -15.74 -12.14 2.30
C ASP A 427 -14.48 -12.98 2.51
N GLU A 428 -13.58 -12.54 3.40
CA GLU A 428 -12.34 -13.25 3.71
C GLU A 428 -12.59 -14.60 4.42
N LEU A 429 -13.62 -14.70 5.26
CA LEU A 429 -14.01 -15.97 5.87
C LEU A 429 -14.54 -16.96 4.84
N ASP A 430 -15.24 -16.51 3.80
CA ASP A 430 -15.66 -17.38 2.69
C ASP A 430 -14.44 -17.94 1.94
N TYR A 431 -13.43 -17.10 1.71
CA TYR A 431 -12.19 -17.54 1.10
C TYR A 431 -11.40 -18.50 2.00
N LEU A 432 -11.28 -18.21 3.30
CA LEU A 432 -10.68 -19.12 4.26
C LEU A 432 -11.40 -20.48 4.27
N LYS A 433 -12.74 -20.48 4.30
CA LYS A 433 -13.55 -21.70 4.25
C LYS A 433 -13.27 -22.51 2.99
N TYR A 434 -13.20 -21.85 1.84
CA TYR A 434 -12.85 -22.48 0.57
C TYR A 434 -11.47 -23.18 0.68
N LEU A 435 -10.43 -22.48 1.15
CA LEU A 435 -9.08 -23.03 1.28
C LEU A 435 -9.02 -24.19 2.28
N VAL A 436 -9.67 -24.06 3.43
CA VAL A 436 -9.72 -25.12 4.45
C VAL A 436 -10.38 -26.36 3.88
N ASN A 437 -11.52 -26.22 3.19
CA ASN A 437 -12.21 -27.36 2.56
C ASN A 437 -11.38 -27.99 1.43
N GLU A 438 -10.66 -27.17 0.65
CA GLU A 438 -9.74 -27.65 -0.39
C GLU A 438 -8.69 -28.59 0.21
N TYR A 439 -8.06 -28.22 1.32
CA TYR A 439 -7.09 -29.08 2.00
C TYR A 439 -7.74 -30.29 2.66
N LEU A 440 -8.90 -30.14 3.30
CA LEU A 440 -9.64 -31.27 3.89
C LEU A 440 -10.02 -32.34 2.85
N SER A 441 -10.19 -31.95 1.58
CA SER A 441 -10.51 -32.87 0.49
C SER A 441 -9.29 -33.63 -0.07
N ARG A 442 -8.06 -33.16 0.16
CA ARG A 442 -6.82 -33.73 -0.42
C ARG A 442 -6.13 -34.67 0.57
N LYS A 443 -6.39 -35.97 0.39
CA LYS A 443 -6.02 -36.97 1.40
C LYS A 443 -4.52 -37.14 1.61
N ASP A 444 -3.83 -37.27 0.48
CA ASP A 444 -2.38 -37.36 0.36
C ASP A 444 -1.65 -36.21 1.06
N ILE A 445 -2.09 -34.97 0.79
CA ILE A 445 -1.46 -33.76 1.36
C ILE A 445 -1.68 -33.69 2.88
N LEU A 446 -2.91 -33.96 3.36
CA LEU A 446 -3.17 -33.96 4.81
C LEU A 446 -2.37 -35.03 5.55
N GLU A 447 -2.22 -36.22 4.98
CA GLU A 447 -1.37 -37.26 5.57
C GLU A 447 0.09 -36.80 5.67
N GLU A 448 0.63 -36.21 4.60
CA GLU A 448 2.00 -35.68 4.60
C GLU A 448 2.17 -34.54 5.62
N LEU A 449 1.16 -33.67 5.78
CA LEU A 449 1.11 -32.61 6.79
C LEU A 449 0.92 -33.14 8.23
N GLY A 450 0.55 -34.41 8.41
CA GLY A 450 0.32 -35.04 9.71
C GLY A 450 -1.09 -34.85 10.26
N PHE A 451 -2.06 -34.56 9.40
CA PHE A 451 -3.47 -34.29 9.74
C PHE A 451 -4.42 -35.40 9.26
N GLY A 452 -3.92 -36.61 8.99
CA GLY A 452 -4.72 -37.71 8.44
C GLY A 452 -5.94 -38.13 9.30
N PHE A 453 -5.96 -37.80 10.59
CA PHE A 453 -7.12 -38.05 11.46
C PHE A 453 -8.35 -37.21 11.08
N MET A 454 -8.19 -36.13 10.31
CA MET A 454 -9.27 -35.22 9.91
C MET A 454 -10.30 -35.84 8.95
N PHE A 455 -10.03 -37.00 8.35
CA PHE A 455 -11.01 -37.71 7.52
C PHE A 455 -12.12 -38.39 8.32
N ASP A 456 -11.84 -38.69 9.58
CA ASP A 456 -12.82 -39.38 10.41
C ASP A 456 -13.77 -38.35 11.00
N GLU A 457 -14.97 -38.23 10.44
CA GLU A 457 -16.02 -37.36 10.99
C GLU A 457 -16.31 -37.67 12.46
N LYS A 458 -16.10 -38.93 12.91
CA LYS A 458 -16.29 -39.30 14.30
C LYS A 458 -15.27 -38.68 15.23
N TRP A 459 -14.04 -38.43 14.75
CA TRP A 459 -12.95 -37.85 15.54
C TRP A 459 -13.37 -36.52 16.18
N PHE A 460 -14.10 -35.68 15.44
CA PHE A 460 -14.61 -34.39 15.94
C PHE A 460 -15.54 -34.58 17.13
N SER A 461 -16.49 -35.51 17.02
CA SER A 461 -17.43 -35.83 18.10
C SER A 461 -16.75 -36.48 19.31
N GLU A 462 -15.79 -37.37 19.08
CA GLU A 462 -15.04 -38.06 20.15
C GLU A 462 -14.14 -37.11 20.95
N ASN A 463 -13.63 -36.05 20.30
CA ASN A 463 -12.76 -35.05 20.92
C ASN A 463 -13.51 -33.77 21.34
N ASN A 464 -14.85 -33.74 21.26
CA ASN A 464 -15.68 -32.56 21.53
C ASN A 464 -15.24 -31.30 20.76
N LYS A 465 -14.77 -31.46 19.51
CA LYS A 465 -14.34 -30.34 18.64
C LYS A 465 -15.35 -30.12 17.52
N VAL A 466 -15.61 -28.86 17.19
CA VAL A 466 -16.46 -28.49 16.05
C VAL A 466 -15.67 -28.65 14.76
N GLU A 467 -16.27 -29.21 13.72
CA GLU A 467 -15.64 -29.31 12.38
C GLU A 467 -15.15 -27.94 11.87
N PRO A 468 -14.00 -27.89 11.17
CA PRO A 468 -13.41 -26.65 10.67
C PRO A 468 -14.38 -25.74 9.89
N SER A 469 -15.15 -26.31 8.97
CA SER A 469 -16.09 -25.56 8.14
C SER A 469 -17.25 -24.98 8.96
N LYS A 470 -17.81 -25.77 9.89
CA LYS A 470 -18.87 -25.34 10.82
C LYS A 470 -18.37 -24.27 11.78
N LEU A 471 -17.13 -24.37 12.22
CA LEU A 471 -16.51 -23.37 13.10
C LEU A 471 -16.41 -22.00 12.40
N ILE A 472 -15.99 -21.99 11.13
CA ILE A 472 -15.96 -20.76 10.31
C ILE A 472 -17.38 -20.22 10.09
N ASP A 473 -18.36 -21.07 9.78
CA ASP A 473 -19.75 -20.65 9.58
C ASP A 473 -20.39 -20.07 10.85
N ASN A 474 -20.10 -20.64 12.01
CA ASN A 474 -20.57 -20.11 13.29
C ASN A 474 -19.99 -18.71 13.56
N PHE A 475 -18.70 -18.53 13.29
CA PHE A 475 -18.06 -17.23 13.45
C PHE A 475 -18.58 -16.20 12.44
N LYS A 476 -18.81 -16.61 11.18
CA LYS A 476 -19.44 -15.76 10.16
C LYS A 476 -20.83 -15.30 10.60
N LYS A 477 -21.65 -16.18 11.19
CA LYS A 477 -22.97 -15.81 11.75
C LYS A 477 -22.84 -14.81 12.90
N GLU A 478 -21.82 -14.94 13.73
CA GLU A 478 -21.53 -13.96 14.79
C GLU A 478 -21.19 -12.59 14.21
N ILE A 479 -20.35 -12.54 13.17
CA ILE A 479 -20.03 -11.32 12.43
C ILE A 479 -21.29 -10.70 11.81
N GLU A 480 -22.13 -11.50 11.14
CA GLU A 480 -23.38 -11.01 10.54
C GLU A 480 -24.35 -10.48 11.59
N LYS A 481 -24.47 -11.16 12.72
CA LYS A 481 -25.27 -10.67 13.85
C LYS A 481 -24.73 -9.34 14.38
N ASN A 482 -23.42 -9.22 14.56
CA ASN A 482 -22.80 -7.98 15.05
C ASN A 482 -22.95 -6.84 14.04
N PHE A 483 -22.72 -7.11 12.75
CA PHE A 483 -22.94 -6.17 11.65
C PHE A 483 -24.37 -5.61 11.65
N ASN A 484 -25.36 -6.50 11.72
CA ASN A 484 -26.77 -6.12 11.75
C ASN A 484 -27.15 -5.35 13.02
N ASN A 485 -26.55 -5.72 14.15
CA ASN A 485 -26.77 -5.02 15.42
C ASN A 485 -26.18 -3.61 15.41
N ILE A 486 -24.96 -3.43 14.89
CA ILE A 486 -24.34 -2.11 14.75
C ILE A 486 -25.16 -1.25 13.79
N LYS A 487 -25.57 -1.79 12.64
CA LYS A 487 -26.43 -1.05 11.68
C LYS A 487 -27.75 -0.60 12.27
N SER A 488 -28.42 -1.44 13.05
CA SER A 488 -29.73 -1.12 13.63
C SER A 488 -29.63 -0.23 14.86
N GLN A 489 -28.57 -0.33 15.66
CA GLN A 489 -28.42 0.44 16.90
C GLN A 489 -27.70 1.78 16.72
N GLN A 490 -26.90 1.95 15.66
CA GLN A 490 -26.19 3.21 15.45
C GLN A 490 -27.17 4.39 15.31
N PRO A 491 -26.85 5.54 15.92
CA PRO A 491 -27.63 6.76 15.75
C PRO A 491 -27.34 7.39 14.38
N ILE A 492 -28.25 8.25 13.95
CA ILE A 492 -27.98 9.19 12.86
C ILE A 492 -26.90 10.18 13.33
N SER A 493 -25.87 10.37 12.52
CA SER A 493 -24.81 11.34 12.77
C SER A 493 -25.36 12.75 12.66
N ARG A 494 -25.01 13.61 13.63
CA ARG A 494 -25.38 15.03 13.60
C ARG A 494 -24.79 15.75 12.40
N GLU A 495 -23.57 15.37 12.01
CA GLU A 495 -22.91 15.94 10.83
C GLU A 495 -23.68 15.58 9.55
N MET A 496 -24.03 14.30 9.38
CA MET A 496 -24.79 13.84 8.22
C MET A 496 -26.20 14.43 8.16
N GLU A 497 -26.85 14.63 9.32
CA GLU A 497 -28.13 15.31 9.40
C GLU A 497 -28.02 16.79 8.98
N MET A 498 -26.96 17.50 9.40
CA MET A 498 -26.70 18.87 8.94
C MET A 498 -26.44 18.92 7.44
N VAL A 499 -25.60 18.01 6.91
CA VAL A 499 -25.31 17.93 5.47
C VAL A 499 -26.59 17.71 4.67
N PHE A 500 -27.47 16.79 5.08
CA PHE A 500 -28.77 16.58 4.45
C PHE A 500 -29.62 17.86 4.40
N LYS A 501 -29.69 18.59 5.53
CA LYS A 501 -30.44 19.85 5.63
C LYS A 501 -29.83 20.96 4.76
N GLU A 502 -28.51 21.12 4.76
CA GLU A 502 -27.79 22.11 3.95
C GLU A 502 -27.97 21.83 2.46
N LYS A 503 -27.74 20.58 2.02
CA LYS A 503 -27.93 20.17 0.63
C LYS A 503 -29.35 20.36 0.14
N THR A 504 -30.34 20.11 1.01
CA THR A 504 -31.74 20.42 0.70
C THR A 504 -31.94 21.90 0.38
N GLN A 505 -31.32 22.81 1.14
CA GLN A 505 -31.41 24.24 0.88
C GLN A 505 -30.66 24.64 -0.39
N ASP A 506 -29.47 24.09 -0.61
CA ASP A 506 -28.63 24.38 -1.78
C ASP A 506 -29.33 23.99 -3.09
N ILE A 507 -30.13 22.93 -3.07
CA ILE A 507 -30.91 22.47 -4.23
C ILE A 507 -32.17 23.33 -4.40
N LEU A 508 -32.98 23.49 -3.35
CA LEU A 508 -34.32 24.06 -3.48
C LEU A 508 -34.35 25.60 -3.56
N LYS A 509 -33.47 26.31 -2.84
CA LYS A 509 -33.50 27.79 -2.81
C LYS A 509 -33.26 28.42 -4.18
N PRO A 510 -32.24 28.04 -4.96
CA PRO A 510 -31.98 28.66 -6.26
C PRO A 510 -33.17 28.51 -7.22
N ILE A 511 -33.89 27.38 -7.12
CA ILE A 511 -35.06 27.10 -7.94
C ILE A 511 -36.21 28.02 -7.53
N PHE A 512 -36.49 28.13 -6.23
CA PHE A 512 -37.56 29.00 -5.74
C PHE A 512 -37.28 30.48 -6.06
N GLU A 513 -36.04 30.93 -5.91
CA GLU A 513 -35.60 32.28 -6.32
C GLU A 513 -35.77 32.50 -7.83
N LYS A 514 -35.43 31.50 -8.66
CA LYS A 514 -35.65 31.55 -10.11
C LYS A 514 -37.13 31.69 -10.44
N TYR A 515 -38.01 30.90 -9.80
CA TYR A 515 -39.45 30.99 -10.03
C TYR A 515 -40.03 32.32 -9.52
N GLN A 516 -39.53 32.91 -8.43
CA GLN A 516 -39.97 34.24 -8.01
C GLN A 516 -39.80 35.32 -9.10
N SER A 517 -38.83 35.18 -10.02
CA SER A 517 -38.70 36.11 -11.16
C SER A 517 -39.91 36.12 -12.11
N VAL A 518 -40.73 35.07 -12.08
CA VAL A 518 -41.96 34.93 -12.87
C VAL A 518 -43.21 35.09 -12.00
N PHE A 519 -43.15 34.65 -10.74
CA PHE A 519 -44.29 34.56 -9.84
C PHE A 519 -44.26 35.62 -8.72
N HIS A 520 -44.31 36.92 -9.07
CA HIS A 520 -44.14 38.04 -8.12
C HIS A 520 -45.20 39.14 -8.24
N ASN A 521 -46.39 38.83 -8.75
CA ASN A 521 -47.43 39.85 -8.89
C ASN A 521 -48.12 40.18 -7.55
N ASP A 522 -47.70 41.28 -6.93
CA ASP A 522 -48.27 41.73 -5.66
C ASP A 522 -49.68 42.38 -5.79
N ASN A 523 -50.14 42.66 -7.02
CA ASN A 523 -51.39 43.40 -7.30
C ASN A 523 -52.47 42.54 -7.97
N ILE A 524 -52.70 41.33 -7.48
CA ILE A 524 -53.68 40.38 -8.05
C ILE A 524 -55.14 40.78 -7.78
N GLY A 525 -55.42 41.59 -6.75
CA GLY A 525 -56.78 41.99 -6.35
C GLY A 525 -57.52 40.93 -5.52
N GLU A 526 -58.81 41.15 -5.22
CA GLU A 526 -59.61 40.25 -4.37
C GLU A 526 -60.19 39.03 -5.14
N GLU A 527 -60.34 39.13 -6.46
CA GLU A 527 -60.88 38.06 -7.30
C GLU A 527 -59.79 37.29 -8.06
N TYR A 528 -59.33 36.18 -7.48
CA TYR A 528 -58.31 35.31 -8.08
C TYR A 528 -58.63 33.82 -7.91
N GLN A 529 -57.96 32.99 -8.70
CA GLN A 529 -57.90 31.54 -8.57
C GLN A 529 -56.67 31.14 -7.77
N ARG A 530 -56.81 30.11 -6.94
CA ARG A 530 -55.77 29.60 -6.06
C ARG A 530 -55.43 28.18 -6.48
N TYR A 531 -54.14 27.91 -6.61
CA TYR A 531 -53.60 26.61 -6.98
C TYR A 531 -52.62 26.16 -5.89
N PRO A 532 -53.04 25.29 -4.97
CA PRO A 532 -52.15 24.75 -3.94
C PRO A 532 -51.20 23.71 -4.56
N ILE A 533 -49.93 23.83 -4.21
CA ILE A 533 -48.85 22.89 -4.52
C ILE A 533 -48.30 22.42 -3.17
N GLU A 534 -48.89 21.34 -2.66
CA GLU A 534 -48.41 20.65 -1.47
C GLU A 534 -47.51 19.51 -1.93
N VAL A 535 -46.20 19.68 -1.73
CA VAL A 535 -45.17 18.73 -2.18
C VAL A 535 -44.44 18.22 -0.94
N GLY A 536 -44.61 16.93 -0.66
CA GLY A 536 -43.88 16.21 0.37
C GLY A 536 -43.30 14.93 -0.24
N GLN A 537 -41.98 14.78 -0.19
CA GLN A 537 -41.30 13.57 -0.64
C GLN A 537 -40.66 12.86 0.55
N HIS A 538 -41.07 11.60 0.75
CA HIS A 538 -40.63 10.77 1.86
C HIS A 538 -40.00 9.50 1.30
N TYR A 539 -38.67 9.38 1.41
CA TYR A 539 -37.93 8.22 0.92
C TYR A 539 -37.36 7.36 2.04
N ILE A 540 -37.52 6.05 1.87
CA ILE A 540 -36.91 5.05 2.75
C ILE A 540 -35.48 4.84 2.28
N LEU A 541 -34.52 5.22 3.11
CA LEU A 541 -33.10 5.13 2.82
C LEU A 541 -32.40 4.23 3.85
N GLU A 542 -31.22 3.73 3.46
CA GLU A 542 -30.36 2.99 4.38
C GLU A 542 -29.89 3.90 5.52
N LYS A 543 -30.14 3.49 6.78
CA LYS A 543 -29.72 4.30 7.93
C LYS A 543 -28.20 4.43 8.00
N ALA A 544 -27.48 3.39 7.59
CA ALA A 544 -26.01 3.40 7.57
C ALA A 544 -25.45 4.52 6.69
N ALA A 545 -26.19 5.01 5.68
CA ALA A 545 -25.79 6.17 4.87
C ALA A 545 -25.65 7.46 5.68
N PHE A 546 -26.32 7.57 6.82
CA PHE A 546 -26.33 8.74 7.68
C PHE A 546 -25.68 8.48 9.04
N GLY A 547 -25.00 7.34 9.22
CA GLY A 547 -24.21 7.03 10.41
C GLY A 547 -22.74 7.40 10.26
N GLU A 548 -22.01 7.56 11.36
CA GLU A 548 -20.55 7.74 11.33
C GLU A 548 -19.82 6.47 10.86
N ASN A 549 -20.38 5.30 11.15
CA ASN A 549 -19.82 4.00 10.79
C ASN A 549 -20.55 3.48 9.55
N GLN A 550 -20.01 3.77 8.36
CA GLN A 550 -20.56 3.34 7.09
C GLN A 550 -19.95 1.99 6.66
N ASP A 551 -20.77 1.09 6.12
CA ASP A 551 -20.33 -0.18 5.53
C ASP A 551 -19.84 -0.02 4.09
N VAL A 552 -20.44 0.92 3.34
CA VAL A 552 -20.10 1.27 1.96
C VAL A 552 -20.27 2.77 1.76
N SER A 553 -19.77 3.29 0.64
CA SER A 553 -20.07 4.66 0.23
C SER A 553 -21.49 4.72 -0.33
N TYR A 554 -22.29 5.63 0.21
CA TYR A 554 -23.66 5.89 -0.21
C TYR A 554 -23.74 7.15 -1.06
N LEU A 555 -23.93 6.99 -2.37
CA LEU A 555 -24.04 8.11 -3.31
C LEU A 555 -25.44 8.71 -3.25
N ASN A 556 -25.52 10.05 -3.24
CA ASN A 556 -26.75 10.87 -3.33
C ASN A 556 -27.79 10.63 -2.24
N SER A 557 -27.48 9.89 -1.17
CA SER A 557 -28.43 9.68 -0.06
C SER A 557 -28.85 11.00 0.58
N ASP A 558 -27.95 11.98 0.59
CA ASP A 558 -28.14 13.32 1.13
C ASP A 558 -28.89 14.28 0.18
N THR A 559 -29.03 13.97 -1.11
CA THR A 559 -29.64 14.87 -2.11
C THR A 559 -30.92 14.33 -2.75
N ILE A 560 -31.07 13.02 -2.87
CA ILE A 560 -32.12 12.39 -3.69
C ILE A 560 -33.54 12.81 -3.30
N THR A 561 -33.81 13.00 -2.01
CA THR A 561 -35.12 13.47 -1.52
C THR A 561 -35.38 14.91 -1.96
N ALA A 562 -34.37 15.78 -1.94
CA ALA A 562 -34.50 17.18 -2.31
C ALA A 562 -34.67 17.33 -3.83
N GLU A 563 -33.92 16.55 -4.61
CA GLU A 563 -34.05 16.49 -6.07
C GLU A 563 -35.46 16.03 -6.48
N ALA A 564 -36.05 15.08 -5.75
CA ALA A 564 -37.44 14.65 -6.00
C ALA A 564 -38.45 15.78 -5.72
N VAL A 565 -38.27 16.55 -4.65
CA VAL A 565 -39.10 17.74 -4.35
C VAL A 565 -38.94 18.80 -5.43
N GLU A 566 -37.70 19.08 -5.86
CA GLU A 566 -37.39 19.98 -6.96
C GLU A 566 -38.16 19.58 -8.22
N GLN A 567 -38.08 18.32 -8.63
CA GLN A 567 -38.70 17.83 -9.85
C GLN A 567 -40.22 17.97 -9.77
N GLN A 568 -40.82 17.58 -8.64
CA GLN A 568 -42.26 17.66 -8.47
C GLN A 568 -42.75 19.12 -8.40
N PHE A 569 -42.00 20.00 -7.73
CA PHE A 569 -42.29 21.43 -7.71
C PHE A 569 -42.23 22.04 -9.12
N ASN A 570 -41.14 21.81 -9.86
CA ASN A 570 -40.97 22.33 -11.21
C ASN A 570 -42.12 21.88 -12.13
N TYR A 571 -42.51 20.60 -12.04
CA TYR A 571 -43.62 20.04 -12.79
C TYR A 571 -44.95 20.76 -12.49
N TYR A 572 -45.35 20.87 -11.21
CA TYR A 572 -46.61 21.50 -10.84
C TYR A 572 -46.63 23.01 -11.05
N ALA A 573 -45.53 23.69 -10.73
CA ALA A 573 -45.42 25.14 -10.89
C ALA A 573 -45.55 25.56 -12.35
N LEU A 574 -45.00 24.78 -13.29
CA LEU A 574 -45.12 25.06 -14.73
C LEU A 574 -46.49 24.73 -15.31
N ASN A 575 -47.19 23.73 -14.77
CA ASN A 575 -48.54 23.38 -15.22
C ASN A 575 -49.54 24.53 -15.05
N ILE A 576 -49.24 25.53 -14.22
CA ILE A 576 -50.06 26.75 -14.10
C ILE A 576 -50.28 27.45 -15.45
N PHE A 577 -49.29 27.42 -16.35
CA PHE A 577 -49.38 28.07 -17.65
C PHE A 577 -50.39 27.41 -18.57
N ILE A 578 -50.78 26.17 -18.28
CA ILE A 578 -51.91 25.49 -18.94
C ILE A 578 -53.22 25.93 -18.30
N LEU A 579 -53.24 26.04 -16.97
CA LEU A 579 -54.44 26.32 -16.17
C LEU A 579 -54.96 27.75 -16.34
N ILE A 580 -54.11 28.68 -16.81
CA ILE A 580 -54.54 30.01 -17.25
C ILE A 580 -55.16 30.02 -18.66
N PHE A 581 -55.35 28.84 -19.28
CA PHE A 581 -55.99 28.63 -20.58
C PHE A 581 -55.47 29.55 -21.70
N PRO A 582 -54.17 29.48 -22.03
CA PRO A 582 -53.58 30.34 -23.04
C PRO A 582 -54.14 30.03 -24.43
N GLN A 583 -54.22 31.05 -25.28
CA GLN A 583 -54.45 30.84 -26.70
C GLN A 583 -53.18 30.27 -27.33
N LYS A 584 -53.22 28.98 -27.69
CA LYS A 584 -52.06 28.21 -28.15
C LYS A 584 -51.94 28.22 -29.68
N PHE A 585 -50.76 28.57 -30.17
CA PHE A 585 -50.35 28.45 -31.56
C PHE A 585 -49.10 27.56 -31.66
N ILE A 586 -49.06 26.66 -32.65
CA ILE A 586 -47.93 25.77 -32.92
C ILE A 586 -47.25 26.24 -34.21
N LEU A 587 -46.00 26.68 -34.11
CA LEU A 587 -45.28 27.34 -35.20
C LEU A 587 -43.97 26.62 -35.50
N ILE A 588 -43.52 26.69 -36.76
CA ILE A 588 -42.16 26.27 -37.10
C ILE A 588 -41.13 27.24 -36.49
N GLU A 589 -39.92 26.75 -36.18
CA GLU A 589 -38.91 27.48 -35.38
C GLU A 589 -38.63 28.91 -35.88
N LYS A 590 -38.56 29.10 -37.20
CA LYS A 590 -38.26 30.41 -37.81
C LYS A 590 -39.36 31.47 -37.57
N ASP A 591 -40.59 31.04 -37.34
CA ASP A 591 -41.76 31.91 -37.22
C ASP A 591 -42.11 32.20 -35.73
N LEU A 592 -41.42 31.55 -34.79
CA LEU A 592 -41.74 31.61 -33.35
C LEU A 592 -41.62 33.02 -32.75
N PHE A 593 -40.53 33.74 -33.07
CA PHE A 593 -40.29 35.09 -32.58
C PHE A 593 -40.98 36.17 -33.43
N PRO A 594 -40.97 36.11 -34.78
CA PRO A 594 -41.77 37.02 -35.61
C PRO A 594 -43.27 37.02 -35.27
N ALA A 595 -43.82 35.91 -34.79
CA ALA A 595 -45.20 35.82 -34.32
C ALA A 595 -45.52 36.76 -33.16
N ILE A 596 -44.52 37.14 -32.36
CA ILE A 596 -44.69 38.11 -31.26
C ILE A 596 -44.98 39.50 -31.82
N ASP A 597 -44.35 39.87 -32.95
CA ASP A 597 -44.56 41.18 -33.57
C ASP A 597 -46.00 41.35 -34.10
N ASN A 598 -46.62 40.25 -34.56
CA ASN A 598 -48.03 40.22 -34.99
C ASN A 598 -49.04 40.46 -33.85
N LEU A 599 -48.63 40.33 -32.58
CA LEU A 599 -49.49 40.63 -31.44
C LEU A 599 -49.68 42.16 -31.23
N ASN A 600 -48.84 43.00 -31.86
CA ASN A 600 -48.89 44.47 -31.79
C ASN A 600 -49.03 45.00 -30.35
N ILE A 601 -48.14 44.52 -29.46
CA ILE A 601 -48.15 44.81 -28.02
C ILE A 601 -47.05 45.79 -27.62
N ASN A 602 -47.28 46.57 -26.57
CA ASN A 602 -46.29 47.51 -26.02
C ASN A 602 -45.20 46.76 -25.22
N PRO A 603 -43.91 46.85 -25.59
CA PRO A 603 -42.84 46.13 -24.89
C PRO A 603 -42.73 46.41 -23.38
N ASN A 604 -43.16 47.60 -22.94
CA ASN A 604 -43.07 47.98 -21.53
C ASN A 604 -44.10 47.30 -20.64
N ASP A 605 -45.26 46.92 -21.18
CA ASP A 605 -46.40 46.40 -20.42
C ASP A 605 -46.42 44.86 -20.36
N PHE A 606 -45.63 44.21 -21.21
CA PHE A 606 -45.64 42.76 -21.42
C PHE A 606 -44.31 42.11 -21.04
N VAL A 607 -44.37 40.79 -20.81
CA VAL A 607 -43.21 39.94 -20.54
C VAL A 607 -43.33 38.63 -21.31
N ILE A 608 -42.20 38.07 -21.70
CA ILE A 608 -42.11 36.77 -22.36
C ILE A 608 -41.54 35.77 -21.34
N ILE A 609 -42.21 34.63 -21.18
CA ILE A 609 -41.70 33.52 -20.36
C ILE A 609 -41.33 32.39 -21.30
N SER A 610 -40.05 32.05 -21.33
CA SER A 610 -39.51 30.93 -22.10
C SER A 610 -39.47 29.70 -21.22
N VAL A 611 -40.20 28.65 -21.59
CA VAL A 611 -40.24 27.39 -20.83
C VAL A 611 -39.64 26.27 -21.66
N GLY A 612 -38.51 25.73 -21.19
CA GLY A 612 -37.80 24.64 -21.85
C GLY A 612 -37.48 24.91 -23.33
N LEU A 613 -37.15 26.14 -23.69
CA LEU A 613 -36.60 26.49 -25.01
C LEU A 613 -35.12 26.82 -24.86
N TYR A 614 -34.29 26.25 -25.72
CA TYR A 614 -32.86 26.53 -25.71
C TYR A 614 -32.56 27.84 -26.45
N LEU A 615 -32.65 28.97 -25.74
CA LEU A 615 -32.55 30.31 -26.35
C LEU A 615 -31.20 30.59 -27.03
N ASP A 616 -30.10 29.97 -26.57
CA ASP A 616 -28.80 30.08 -27.22
C ASP A 616 -28.81 29.46 -28.64
N TYR A 617 -29.59 28.39 -28.88
CA TYR A 617 -29.81 27.85 -30.23
C TYR A 617 -30.58 28.83 -31.12
N PHE A 618 -31.67 29.41 -30.63
CA PHE A 618 -32.44 30.40 -31.39
C PHE A 618 -31.62 31.66 -31.70
N LYS A 619 -30.72 32.08 -30.81
CA LYS A 619 -29.76 33.16 -31.10
C LYS A 619 -28.82 32.80 -32.26
N SER A 620 -28.38 31.55 -32.36
CA SER A 620 -27.54 31.08 -33.46
C SER A 620 -28.22 31.12 -34.83
N LEU A 621 -29.56 31.15 -34.86
CA LEU A 621 -30.37 31.31 -36.08
C LEU A 621 -30.44 32.78 -36.57
N HIS A 622 -29.74 33.72 -35.90
CA HIS A 622 -29.69 35.14 -36.26
C HIS A 622 -31.08 35.80 -36.34
N ILE A 623 -31.95 35.50 -35.36
CA ILE A 623 -33.27 36.09 -35.24
C ILE A 623 -33.13 37.58 -34.89
N ASP A 624 -33.64 38.46 -35.76
CA ASP A 624 -33.64 39.90 -35.55
C ASP A 624 -34.41 40.25 -34.27
N GLY A 625 -33.83 41.11 -33.43
CA GLY A 625 -34.43 41.55 -32.17
C GLY A 625 -34.13 40.68 -30.94
N LEU A 626 -33.68 39.43 -31.13
CA LEU A 626 -33.32 38.51 -30.03
C LEU A 626 -31.86 38.73 -29.58
N ASP A 627 -31.66 39.21 -28.34
CA ASP A 627 -30.31 39.42 -27.81
C ASP A 627 -30.21 39.14 -26.29
N LYS A 628 -28.97 38.92 -25.82
CA LYS A 628 -28.64 38.62 -24.42
C LYS A 628 -27.82 39.75 -23.83
N LYS A 629 -28.43 40.55 -22.95
CA LYS A 629 -27.80 41.71 -22.28
C LYS A 629 -27.69 41.43 -20.78
N ARG A 630 -26.47 41.52 -20.22
CA ARG A 630 -26.21 41.33 -18.76
C ARG A 630 -26.82 40.03 -18.19
N LYS A 631 -26.69 38.91 -18.93
CA LYS A 631 -27.27 37.58 -18.61
C LYS A 631 -28.81 37.48 -18.64
N LYS A 632 -29.53 38.53 -19.08
CA LYS A 632 -30.97 38.48 -19.36
C LYS A 632 -31.22 38.46 -20.87
N TRP A 633 -32.28 37.80 -21.27
CA TRP A 633 -32.69 37.69 -22.66
C TRP A 633 -33.73 38.75 -22.99
N PHE A 634 -33.69 39.26 -24.22
CA PHE A 634 -34.62 40.27 -24.70
C PHE A 634 -35.03 39.99 -26.15
N TYR A 635 -36.29 40.28 -26.48
CA TYR A 635 -36.79 40.36 -27.85
C TYR A 635 -37.42 41.73 -28.08
N ASN A 636 -36.91 42.55 -29.01
CA ASN A 636 -37.43 43.88 -29.32
C ASN A 636 -37.74 44.73 -28.05
N GLU A 637 -36.77 44.78 -27.13
CA GLU A 637 -36.82 45.45 -25.81
C GLU A 637 -37.67 44.76 -24.72
N MET A 638 -38.47 43.74 -25.05
CA MET A 638 -39.21 42.92 -24.09
C MET A 638 -38.29 41.96 -23.36
N GLU A 639 -38.41 41.88 -22.03
CA GLU A 639 -37.65 40.90 -21.23
C GLU A 639 -38.19 39.47 -21.45
N ILE A 640 -37.27 38.53 -21.66
CA ILE A 640 -37.55 37.10 -21.69
C ILE A 640 -37.02 36.49 -20.38
N VAL A 641 -37.94 35.95 -19.58
CA VAL A 641 -37.62 35.20 -18.36
C VAL A 641 -37.55 33.72 -18.69
N GLU A 642 -36.39 33.11 -18.44
CA GLU A 642 -36.10 31.73 -18.85
C GLU A 642 -36.30 30.74 -17.70
N ILE A 643 -37.23 29.81 -17.88
CA ILE A 643 -37.39 28.61 -17.05
C ILE A 643 -36.83 27.41 -17.81
N ASP A 644 -35.54 27.16 -17.56
CA ASP A 644 -34.81 25.99 -18.06
C ASP A 644 -35.22 24.71 -17.31
N TYR A 645 -36.40 24.18 -17.65
CA TYR A 645 -36.92 22.88 -17.21
C TYR A 645 -37.81 22.30 -18.31
N MET A 646 -37.71 20.98 -18.53
CA MET A 646 -38.52 20.27 -19.51
C MET A 646 -39.77 19.69 -18.84
N ASN A 647 -40.94 20.19 -19.23
CA ASN A 647 -42.26 19.74 -18.87
C ASN A 647 -43.02 19.36 -20.14
N ASP A 648 -43.57 18.15 -20.18
CA ASP A 648 -44.21 17.56 -21.37
C ASP A 648 -45.35 18.40 -21.97
N LEU A 649 -46.00 19.23 -21.16
CA LEU A 649 -47.20 19.96 -21.56
C LEU A 649 -46.93 21.39 -22.02
N VAL A 650 -45.88 22.03 -21.49
CA VAL A 650 -45.61 23.47 -21.69
C VAL A 650 -44.22 23.80 -22.20
N SER A 651 -43.30 22.84 -22.27
CA SER A 651 -41.96 23.11 -22.82
C SER A 651 -41.98 23.41 -24.31
N GLN A 652 -40.84 23.88 -24.79
CA GLN A 652 -40.66 24.38 -26.16
C GLN A 652 -41.63 25.52 -26.48
N SER A 653 -42.01 26.33 -25.47
CA SER A 653 -43.02 27.39 -25.62
C SER A 653 -42.57 28.73 -25.08
N LEU A 654 -43.01 29.79 -25.75
CA LEU A 654 -43.01 31.17 -25.27
C LEU A 654 -44.43 31.53 -24.80
N PHE A 655 -44.55 31.99 -23.56
CA PHE A 655 -45.79 32.53 -23.02
C PHE A 655 -45.70 34.05 -22.96
N ILE A 656 -46.69 34.72 -23.54
CA ILE A 656 -46.77 36.19 -23.60
C ILE A 656 -47.99 36.65 -22.80
N LEU A 657 -47.74 37.53 -21.84
CA LEU A 657 -48.73 38.05 -20.92
C LEU A 657 -48.34 39.46 -20.48
N LYS A 658 -49.34 40.23 -20.02
CA LYS A 658 -49.07 41.51 -19.37
C LYS A 658 -48.39 41.29 -18.03
N LYS A 659 -47.51 42.22 -17.64
CA LYS A 659 -46.84 42.20 -16.33
C LYS A 659 -47.86 42.23 -15.17
N GLU A 660 -48.96 42.96 -15.33
CA GLU A 660 -50.05 43.01 -14.34
C GLU A 660 -50.81 41.68 -14.20
N ASP A 661 -50.68 40.75 -15.15
CA ASP A 661 -51.36 39.46 -15.17
C ASP A 661 -50.42 38.30 -14.82
N LEU A 662 -49.16 38.58 -14.45
CA LEU A 662 -48.25 37.57 -13.92
C LEU A 662 -48.87 36.89 -12.69
N PRO A 663 -48.60 35.59 -12.49
CA PRO A 663 -49.02 34.91 -11.28
C PRO A 663 -48.22 35.40 -10.05
N ASN A 664 -48.70 35.08 -8.86
CA ASN A 664 -47.97 35.27 -7.61
C ASN A 664 -47.75 33.93 -6.93
N MET A 665 -46.63 33.75 -6.25
CA MET A 665 -46.29 32.53 -5.53
C MET A 665 -46.00 32.83 -4.07
N ILE A 666 -46.76 32.17 -3.18
CA ILE A 666 -46.65 32.36 -1.74
C ILE A 666 -46.26 31.04 -1.10
N PHE A 667 -45.11 31.02 -0.45
CA PHE A 667 -44.66 29.90 0.36
C PHE A 667 -45.33 29.98 1.73
N LYS A 668 -46.23 29.04 2.02
CA LYS A 668 -47.02 29.01 3.26
C LYS A 668 -46.34 28.15 4.32
N GLU A 669 -46.53 28.54 5.58
CA GLU A 669 -46.16 27.68 6.70
C GLU A 669 -47.11 26.48 6.81
N ILE A 670 -46.54 25.31 7.09
CA ILE A 670 -47.31 24.11 7.41
C ILE A 670 -47.87 24.26 8.83
N LYS A 671 -49.19 24.43 8.95
CA LYS A 671 -49.85 24.69 10.25
C LYS A 671 -50.14 23.43 11.07
N ASP A 672 -50.20 22.27 10.42
CA ASP A 672 -50.50 21.01 11.10
C ASP A 672 -49.31 20.54 11.95
N LYS A 673 -49.35 20.86 13.25
CA LYS A 673 -48.34 20.44 14.22
C LYS A 673 -48.28 18.92 14.40
N LYS A 674 -49.39 18.20 14.19
CA LYS A 674 -49.41 16.73 14.30
C LYS A 674 -48.66 16.12 13.12
N TYR A 675 -48.85 16.66 11.92
CA TYR A 675 -48.13 16.27 10.73
C TYR A 675 -46.62 16.52 10.86
N LEU A 676 -46.22 17.75 11.25
CA LEU A 676 -44.81 18.10 11.45
C LEU A 676 -44.13 17.18 12.46
N LYS A 677 -44.81 16.84 13.56
CA LYS A 677 -44.30 15.92 14.57
C LYS A 677 -44.22 14.48 14.06
N LYS A 678 -45.21 14.00 13.28
CA LYS A 678 -45.23 12.64 12.73
C LYS A 678 -44.01 12.35 11.84
N PHE A 679 -43.58 13.33 11.05
CA PHE A 679 -42.47 13.18 10.11
C PHE A 679 -41.17 13.86 10.58
N ASN A 680 -41.11 14.28 11.86
CA ASN A 680 -39.97 14.99 12.45
C ASN A 680 -39.45 16.15 11.57
N LEU A 681 -40.38 16.93 11.00
CA LEU A 681 -40.08 18.00 10.06
C LEU A 681 -39.71 19.28 10.79
N GLU A 682 -38.47 19.72 10.60
CA GLU A 682 -37.96 21.00 11.11
C GLU A 682 -37.92 22.03 9.99
N ARG A 683 -38.29 23.29 10.31
CA ARG A 683 -38.17 24.40 9.36
C ARG A 683 -36.71 24.81 9.22
N ILE A 684 -36.07 24.33 8.15
CA ILE A 684 -34.67 24.62 7.84
C ILE A 684 -34.51 25.98 7.13
N ASP A 685 -35.55 26.43 6.42
CA ASP A 685 -35.55 27.75 5.76
C ASP A 685 -36.74 28.61 6.15
N LYS A 686 -36.47 29.89 6.45
CA LYS A 686 -37.50 30.85 6.84
C LYS A 686 -38.12 31.58 5.65
N THR A 687 -37.39 31.79 4.57
CA THR A 687 -37.83 32.57 3.41
C THR A 687 -38.87 31.83 2.59
N PHE A 688 -38.62 30.56 2.29
CA PHE A 688 -39.43 29.67 1.45
C PHE A 688 -40.18 28.60 2.24
N ASN A 689 -40.10 28.61 3.58
CA ASN A 689 -40.78 27.63 4.42
C ASN A 689 -40.44 26.18 4.04
N ILE A 690 -39.15 25.89 3.90
CA ILE A 690 -38.67 24.53 3.61
C ILE A 690 -38.57 23.75 4.91
N TYR A 691 -39.20 22.58 4.93
CA TYR A 691 -39.15 21.65 6.06
C TYR A 691 -38.41 20.39 5.68
N ALA A 692 -37.51 19.92 6.56
CA ALA A 692 -36.78 18.67 6.35
C ALA A 692 -36.62 17.91 7.67
N GLY A 693 -36.61 16.59 7.58
CA GLY A 693 -36.53 15.70 8.74
C GLY A 693 -36.00 14.32 8.38
N LEU A 694 -35.22 13.72 9.29
CA LEU A 694 -34.83 12.32 9.22
C LEU A 694 -35.49 11.56 10.37
N ASN A 695 -36.09 10.41 10.06
CA ASN A 695 -36.78 9.57 11.04
C ASN A 695 -36.12 8.19 11.08
N ASP A 696 -35.43 7.86 12.17
CA ASP A 696 -34.93 6.50 12.39
C ASP A 696 -36.12 5.57 12.66
N LEU A 697 -36.39 4.66 11.73
CA LEU A 697 -37.53 3.74 11.82
C LEU A 697 -37.32 2.65 12.87
N ASN A 698 -36.12 2.49 13.43
CA ASN A 698 -35.87 1.53 14.50
C ASN A 698 -36.23 2.07 15.90
N LYS A 699 -36.45 3.38 16.04
CA LYS A 699 -36.79 3.97 17.33
C LYS A 699 -38.27 3.80 17.67
N GLU A 700 -38.55 3.53 18.94
CA GLU A 700 -39.93 3.38 19.46
C GLU A 700 -40.81 4.61 19.19
N GLU A 701 -40.24 5.82 19.17
CA GLU A 701 -40.97 7.06 18.86
C GLU A 701 -41.57 7.08 17.44
N ASN A 702 -40.99 6.33 16.50
CA ASN A 702 -41.42 6.24 15.11
C ASN A 702 -42.15 4.93 14.78
N LYS A 703 -42.56 4.15 15.79
CA LYS A 703 -43.18 2.84 15.60
C LYS A 703 -44.48 2.90 14.80
N GLU A 704 -45.36 3.85 15.10
CA GLU A 704 -46.62 4.03 14.36
C GLU A 704 -46.36 4.34 12.87
N LEU A 705 -45.36 5.19 12.60
CA LEU A 705 -44.94 5.54 11.24
C LEU A 705 -44.37 4.32 10.51
N LYS A 706 -43.53 3.53 11.18
CA LYS A 706 -42.98 2.27 10.64
C LYS A 706 -44.10 1.30 10.25
N GLU A 707 -45.05 1.05 11.15
CA GLU A 707 -46.18 0.13 10.89
C GLU A 707 -47.08 0.59 9.73
N GLU A 708 -47.21 1.91 9.52
CA GLU A 708 -47.94 2.47 8.37
C GLU A 708 -47.20 2.22 7.05
N ILE A 709 -45.88 2.39 7.04
CA ILE A 709 -45.04 2.15 5.87
C ILE A 709 -45.00 0.66 5.51
N GLU A 710 -44.82 -0.22 6.50
CA GLU A 710 -44.74 -1.68 6.30
C GLU A 710 -46.02 -2.30 5.71
N LYS A 711 -47.18 -1.66 5.89
CA LYS A 711 -48.44 -2.09 5.26
C LYS A 711 -48.41 -1.95 3.73
N ASN A 712 -47.69 -0.96 3.24
CA ASN A 712 -47.66 -0.58 1.83
C ASN A 712 -46.32 -0.94 1.15
N ALA A 713 -45.29 -1.28 1.92
CA ALA A 713 -43.97 -1.62 1.43
C ALA A 713 -43.81 -3.14 1.17
N THR A 714 -43.01 -3.49 0.17
CA THR A 714 -42.62 -4.87 -0.13
C THR A 714 -41.65 -5.43 0.92
N GLU A 715 -40.80 -4.57 1.48
CA GLU A 715 -39.82 -4.88 2.52
C GLU A 715 -40.48 -4.71 3.91
N LYS A 716 -40.52 -5.78 4.70
CA LYS A 716 -41.20 -5.81 6.01
C LYS A 716 -40.27 -5.56 7.20
N ASP A 717 -38.95 -5.57 7.00
CA ASP A 717 -37.99 -5.27 8.06
C ASP A 717 -37.34 -3.92 7.81
N LEU A 718 -37.86 -2.88 8.47
CA LEU A 718 -37.34 -1.52 8.37
C LEU A 718 -36.41 -1.15 9.55
N SER A 719 -35.91 -2.14 10.31
CA SER A 719 -35.06 -1.90 11.49
C SER A 719 -33.69 -1.27 11.19
N GLN A 720 -33.26 -1.28 9.93
CA GLN A 720 -32.01 -0.66 9.48
C GLN A 720 -32.24 0.53 8.53
N LYS A 721 -33.49 0.99 8.41
CA LYS A 721 -33.87 2.05 7.49
C LYS A 721 -34.19 3.33 8.23
N LEU A 722 -34.11 4.44 7.52
CA LEU A 722 -34.67 5.71 7.95
C LEU A 722 -35.61 6.27 6.89
N LEU A 723 -36.51 7.15 7.30
CA LEU A 723 -37.35 7.92 6.39
C LEU A 723 -36.82 9.35 6.31
N ALA A 724 -36.34 9.73 5.12
CA ALA A 724 -35.92 11.08 4.81
C ALA A 724 -37.11 11.85 4.22
N CYS A 725 -37.50 12.94 4.88
CA CYS A 725 -38.69 13.71 4.54
C CYS A 725 -38.32 15.15 4.19
N ILE A 726 -38.82 15.66 3.07
CA ILE A 726 -38.72 17.07 2.70
C ILE A 726 -40.07 17.53 2.19
N ASP A 727 -40.55 18.63 2.76
CA ASP A 727 -41.90 19.14 2.54
C ASP A 727 -41.89 20.65 2.32
N ILE A 728 -42.70 21.08 1.34
CA ILE A 728 -43.00 22.48 1.04
C ILE A 728 -44.51 22.66 0.83
N ASN A 729 -45.01 23.85 1.15
CA ASN A 729 -46.39 24.24 0.89
C ASN A 729 -46.42 25.57 0.14
N VAL A 730 -46.85 25.54 -1.12
CA VAL A 730 -46.84 26.70 -2.00
C VAL A 730 -48.26 26.95 -2.50
N GLU A 731 -48.69 28.21 -2.51
CA GLU A 731 -49.91 28.64 -3.19
C GLU A 731 -49.54 29.55 -4.36
N ILE A 732 -49.98 29.17 -5.56
CA ILE A 732 -49.93 30.05 -6.73
C ILE A 732 -51.28 30.73 -6.90
N GLN A 733 -51.27 32.04 -7.11
CA GLN A 733 -52.44 32.87 -7.31
C GLN A 733 -52.44 33.44 -8.74
N CYS A 734 -53.56 33.33 -9.44
CA CYS A 734 -53.74 33.85 -10.79
C CYS A 734 -55.07 34.60 -10.92
N LYS A 735 -55.12 35.68 -11.71
CA LYS A 735 -56.38 36.38 -11.99
C LYS A 735 -57.33 35.48 -12.81
N LYS A 736 -58.64 35.54 -12.54
CA LYS A 736 -59.66 34.66 -13.16
C LYS A 736 -59.78 34.79 -14.69
N ASN A 737 -59.46 35.96 -15.26
CA ASN A 737 -59.58 36.26 -16.69
C ASN A 737 -58.23 36.66 -17.30
N THR A 738 -57.17 35.94 -16.94
CA THR A 738 -55.82 36.18 -17.46
C THR A 738 -55.77 35.91 -18.96
N ARG A 739 -55.42 36.91 -19.77
CA ARG A 739 -55.16 36.72 -21.20
C ARG A 739 -53.70 36.33 -21.40
N CYS A 740 -53.46 35.19 -22.03
CA CYS A 740 -52.12 34.71 -22.32
C CYS A 740 -52.08 34.07 -23.72
N VAL A 741 -51.02 34.35 -24.47
CA VAL A 741 -50.71 33.68 -25.75
C VAL A 741 -49.57 32.70 -25.51
N GLN A 742 -49.73 31.46 -25.96
CA GLN A 742 -48.69 30.44 -25.98
C GLN A 742 -48.23 30.20 -27.42
N LEU A 743 -46.97 30.46 -27.72
CA LEU A 743 -46.34 30.12 -28.99
C LEU A 743 -45.44 28.90 -28.75
N LYS A 744 -45.84 27.72 -29.25
CA LYS A 744 -45.09 26.48 -29.11
C LYS A 744 -44.31 26.19 -30.39
N ALA A 745 -43.03 25.86 -30.26
CA ALA A 745 -42.22 25.36 -31.37
C ALA A 745 -42.69 23.96 -31.78
N PHE A 746 -42.93 23.76 -33.08
CA PHE A 746 -43.37 22.51 -33.66
C PHE A 746 -42.28 21.44 -33.56
N SER A 747 -42.61 20.31 -32.94
CA SER A 747 -41.79 19.10 -32.95
C SER A 747 -42.43 18.06 -33.86
N GLN A 748 -41.71 17.65 -34.91
CA GLN A 748 -42.16 16.55 -35.78
C GLN A 748 -42.31 15.20 -35.06
N PHE A 749 -41.72 15.08 -33.86
CA PHE A 749 -41.77 13.85 -33.06
C PHE A 749 -42.95 13.85 -32.08
N ASP A 750 -43.30 15.02 -31.52
CA ASP A 750 -44.29 15.13 -30.44
C ASP A 750 -45.66 15.66 -30.91
N ASP A 751 -45.69 16.48 -31.96
CA ASP A 751 -46.90 17.14 -32.42
C ASP A 751 -47.52 16.41 -33.63
N ARG A 752 -48.80 16.01 -33.49
CA ARG A 752 -49.59 15.34 -34.55
C ARG A 752 -50.54 16.29 -35.29
N VAL A 753 -50.47 17.59 -35.01
CA VAL A 753 -51.36 18.63 -35.54
C VAL A 753 -50.63 19.45 -36.59
N LYS A 754 -51.37 20.00 -37.58
CA LYS A 754 -50.80 20.95 -38.55
C LYS A 754 -50.34 22.22 -37.84
N THR A 755 -49.19 22.75 -38.28
CA THR A 755 -48.67 24.04 -37.82
C THR A 755 -49.60 25.18 -38.22
N ASN A 756 -49.73 26.17 -37.35
CA ASN A 756 -50.38 27.44 -37.66
C ASN A 756 -49.51 28.26 -38.62
N ASN A 757 -50.15 29.08 -39.46
CA ASN A 757 -49.43 30.09 -40.24
C ASN A 757 -49.15 31.33 -39.39
N LEU A 758 -48.09 32.08 -39.72
CA LEU A 758 -47.71 33.30 -39.02
C LEU A 758 -48.86 34.34 -38.94
N ASP A 759 -49.68 34.45 -39.99
CA ASP A 759 -50.82 35.38 -40.08
C ASP A 759 -52.03 34.98 -39.20
N GLU A 760 -52.04 33.76 -38.65
CA GLU A 760 -53.08 33.28 -37.74
C GLU A 760 -52.87 33.77 -36.30
N VAL A 761 -51.66 34.21 -35.96
CA VAL A 761 -51.33 34.75 -34.65
C VAL A 761 -51.89 36.17 -34.55
N ARG A 762 -52.89 36.36 -33.70
CA ARG A 762 -53.60 37.64 -33.52
C ARG A 762 -53.58 38.06 -32.05
N SER A 763 -53.63 39.38 -31.83
CA SER A 763 -53.65 39.94 -30.49
C SER A 763 -54.92 39.60 -29.73
N LEU A 764 -54.77 39.15 -28.48
CA LEU A 764 -55.86 38.95 -27.53
C LEU A 764 -56.30 40.26 -26.85
N TRP A 765 -55.53 41.34 -27.02
CA TRP A 765 -55.71 42.59 -26.27
C TRP A 765 -56.32 43.72 -27.09
N SER A 766 -56.53 43.51 -28.39
CA SER A 766 -57.16 44.47 -29.30
C SER A 766 -58.67 44.20 -29.44
N GLU A 767 -59.44 44.50 -28.40
CA GLU A 767 -60.90 44.73 -28.49
C GLU A 767 -61.28 45.82 -27.48
N ASN A 768 -61.34 47.06 -27.97
CA ASN A 768 -62.26 48.14 -27.59
C ASN A 768 -61.77 49.47 -28.20
N GLU A 769 -61.93 49.63 -29.52
CA GLU A 769 -62.19 50.94 -30.13
C GLU A 769 -63.24 50.73 -31.23
N GLU A 770 -64.49 50.55 -30.82
CA GLU A 770 -65.68 51.04 -31.55
C GLU A 770 -66.77 51.41 -30.56
#